data_AF-A0A5B7RCI7-F1
#
_entry.id   AF-A0A5B7RCI7-F1
#
_cell.length_a   1.000
_cell.length_b   1.000
_cell.length_c   1.000
_cell.angle_alpha   90.00
_cell.angle_beta   90.00
_cell.angle_gamma   90.00
#
_symmetry.space_group_name_H-M   'P 1'
#
loop_
_entity.id
_entity.type
_entity.pdbx_description
1 polymer ?
#
loop_
_entity_poly.entity_id
_entity_poly.type
_entity_poly.pdbx_seq_one_letter_code
_entity_poly.pdbx_strand_id
1 'polypeptide(L)'
;MRPSRLAAATALVLAAAMVPAVSGSSSAAPPPDPAFRPLDGFRPTGDKVRVEPKQYSAVRVDLARVRAELADAPAEGDGGSLVFALPTPTGGTEKFSVQRTQVLAPRLAAAHPEIATYSGRSVSRPDHTVALDVTPMGLHAAVRGPQGTGTWYVDPAYDRRGTTQHLAFFGEDTTSPEEQFAEREAPEIRRAAIRKGGNASGRAGAVVVEKRYRLALTSDPSYAAYFGTDNVLAEKATLINRVNQIYRQDLAITLQLINETDDLNFDTTEKATGANGPCGAEPCFRTVIYPDDAPADQYGDLDFCSGETLARNRLVLGQVVGASNYDVGHIALGVNGGGVAYLGVVGADYKGGGCTGLPEPKGDFFAIDYVAHEIGHQFAGNHTFNGVYRSCSGGNRNDTTSVEPGSGSSVMAYAGICRQDNLQDHTDPYFSARTLDEVNAYTGAGLPDTVEVQTVSLRGFGAPGSTVTLGFDGDTVEVDATDDRAAIEAKMATLTGQDVTVAAWGYDPYGSFTDYPAPLTEVTPTGFQVIFAPTAAPDAPGPHADVESITVVGGSAGVSGFVGETAKGGAADNGGSASLTTSDRAPEVTSVTVVRKVPTRTPFILTGRAKDADGDPLTYLWEQTDDARGRDGTALPSNQKVFGPLFRVFGTAADVSDADSLESPSPGINLATGAPSRSFPDLAQVLSGNTNARTGRCPVAPPPPPDDGPNVPLDPALVECYSEFLPTAAYQGTPGKQKGAMHFRVTVRDGRGGVAYRNVVVKVAKKAGPFLVTSQAKTSYVAKKGSTIPVRWKVNGTRKLTKKVTIYLSTNGGKTWSRTLARATANDGKQVVQLPRGVKSTKARIVVTSLKGGFYAVSKADFKIR
;
A
#
# COMPACT_ATOMS: atom_id res chain seq x y z
N MET A 1 -26.43 -75.91 42.90
CA MET A 1 -26.24 -74.83 43.89
C MET A 1 -26.86 -73.54 43.35
N ARG A 2 -27.93 -73.04 44.00
CA ARG A 2 -28.51 -71.69 43.85
C ARG A 2 -27.75 -70.71 44.79
N PRO A 3 -28.01 -69.39 44.81
CA PRO A 3 -27.99 -68.38 43.73
C PRO A 3 -27.32 -67.03 44.18
N SER A 4 -27.44 -65.98 43.35
CA SER A 4 -27.64 -64.55 43.71
C SER A 4 -26.47 -63.54 43.88
N ARG A 5 -26.64 -62.40 43.16
CA ARG A 5 -26.45 -60.96 43.49
C ARG A 5 -25.10 -60.49 44.08
N LEU A 6 -24.52 -59.39 43.58
CA LEU A 6 -24.73 -58.03 44.13
C LEU A 6 -23.85 -56.97 43.42
N ALA A 7 -24.33 -55.72 43.54
CA ALA A 7 -23.76 -54.48 43.05
C ALA A 7 -22.39 -54.13 43.66
N ALA A 8 -21.55 -53.42 42.89
CA ALA A 8 -20.44 -52.64 43.44
C ALA A 8 -20.81 -51.15 43.34
N ALA A 9 -21.05 -50.56 44.50
CA ALA A 9 -21.22 -49.13 44.70
C ALA A 9 -19.84 -48.46 44.70
N THR A 10 -19.65 -47.44 43.86
CA THR A 10 -18.47 -46.56 43.94
C THR A 10 -18.77 -45.45 44.95
N ALA A 11 -18.23 -45.60 46.16
CA ALA A 11 -18.26 -44.55 47.18
C ALA A 11 -17.26 -43.45 46.82
N LEU A 12 -17.76 -42.22 46.71
CA LEU A 12 -17.00 -41.00 46.62
C LEU A 12 -16.41 -40.70 48.02
N VAL A 13 -15.10 -40.88 48.21
CA VAL A 13 -14.40 -40.38 49.40
C VAL A 13 -13.89 -38.98 49.09
N LEU A 14 -14.47 -37.98 49.75
CA LEU A 14 -13.92 -36.63 49.87
C LEU A 14 -12.65 -36.72 50.73
N ALA A 15 -11.48 -36.68 50.12
CA ALA A 15 -10.24 -36.31 50.80
C ALA A 15 -10.06 -34.79 50.65
N ALA A 16 -10.24 -34.06 51.75
CA ALA A 16 -9.87 -32.66 51.85
C ALA A 16 -8.34 -32.54 51.74
N ALA A 17 -7.85 -32.16 50.56
CA ALA A 17 -6.46 -31.74 50.41
C ALA A 17 -6.33 -30.34 51.00
N MET A 18 -5.62 -30.23 52.13
CA MET A 18 -5.10 -28.97 52.62
C MET A 18 -4.19 -28.38 51.55
N VAL A 19 -4.60 -27.26 50.98
CA VAL A 19 -3.76 -26.42 50.12
C VAL A 19 -2.68 -25.83 51.03
N PRO A 20 -1.38 -26.11 50.82
CA PRO A 20 -0.35 -25.32 51.47
C PRO A 20 -0.50 -23.90 50.95
N ALA A 21 -0.63 -22.93 51.85
CA ALA A 21 -0.59 -21.52 51.52
C ALA A 21 0.74 -21.24 50.82
N VAL A 22 0.70 -21.13 49.49
CA VAL A 22 1.81 -20.59 48.71
C VAL A 22 1.87 -19.11 49.07
N SER A 23 2.77 -18.77 49.99
CA SER A 23 3.25 -17.40 50.16
C SER A 23 3.65 -16.89 48.79
N GLY A 24 2.89 -15.92 48.25
CA GLY A 24 3.17 -15.30 46.97
C GLY A 24 4.57 -14.72 46.97
N SER A 25 5.50 -15.41 46.32
CA SER A 25 6.75 -14.82 45.89
C SER A 25 6.35 -13.82 44.80
N SER A 26 6.43 -12.52 45.10
CA SER A 26 6.43 -11.51 44.06
C SER A 26 7.56 -11.87 43.10
N SER A 27 7.25 -12.34 41.90
CA SER A 27 8.26 -12.40 40.85
C SER A 27 8.72 -10.97 40.65
N ALA A 28 9.96 -10.67 41.06
CA ALA A 28 10.56 -9.37 40.79
C ALA A 28 10.41 -9.10 39.28
N ALA A 29 10.00 -7.88 38.93
CA ALA A 29 9.99 -7.47 37.53
C ALA A 29 11.38 -7.75 36.93
N PRO A 30 11.48 -8.30 35.71
CA PRO A 30 12.77 -8.48 35.07
C PRO A 30 13.53 -7.15 35.08
N PRO A 31 14.86 -7.18 35.27
CA PRO A 31 15.65 -5.96 35.26
C PRO A 31 15.40 -5.21 33.94
N PRO A 32 15.28 -3.87 33.96
CA PRO A 32 15.04 -3.09 32.76
C PRO A 32 16.15 -3.34 31.75
N ASP A 33 15.77 -3.39 30.48
CA ASP A 33 16.74 -3.58 29.41
C ASP A 33 17.76 -2.44 29.45
N PRO A 34 19.05 -2.74 29.58
CA PRO A 34 20.07 -1.72 29.75
C PRO A 34 20.26 -0.81 28.52
N ALA A 35 19.73 -1.16 27.34
CA ALA A 35 19.68 -0.27 26.18
C ALA A 35 18.56 0.80 26.29
N PHE A 36 17.54 0.56 27.12
CA PHE A 36 16.34 1.38 27.22
C PHE A 36 16.06 1.80 28.67
N ARG A 37 16.51 3.00 29.03
CA ARG A 37 16.26 3.55 30.37
C ARG A 37 14.96 4.36 30.39
N PRO A 38 13.93 3.99 31.17
CA PRO A 38 12.69 4.77 31.27
C PRO A 38 12.94 6.23 31.66
N LEU A 39 12.11 7.13 31.13
CA LEU A 39 12.09 8.57 31.42
C LEU A 39 10.71 8.96 31.97
N ASP A 40 10.54 8.83 33.28
CA ASP A 40 9.27 9.14 33.93
C ASP A 40 8.92 10.64 33.80
N GLY A 41 7.71 10.92 33.32
CA GLY A 41 7.20 12.29 33.18
C GLY A 41 7.84 13.13 32.07
N PHE A 42 8.69 12.55 31.22
CA PHE A 42 9.23 13.24 30.07
C PHE A 42 8.10 13.62 29.11
N ARG A 43 8.14 14.87 28.62
CA ARG A 43 7.27 15.37 27.56
C ARG A 43 8.12 16.08 26.51
N PRO A 44 8.02 15.71 25.21
CA PRO A 44 8.69 16.46 24.16
C PRO A 44 8.11 17.88 24.12
N THR A 45 8.99 18.87 23.97
CA THR A 45 8.64 20.30 23.85
C THR A 45 9.72 21.02 23.05
N GLY A 46 9.35 22.09 22.34
CA GLY A 46 10.27 22.95 21.59
C GLY A 46 10.19 22.71 20.07
N ASP A 47 11.11 23.31 19.31
CA ASP A 47 11.12 23.16 17.85
C ASP A 47 11.55 21.76 17.43
N LYS A 48 11.06 21.28 16.28
CA LYS A 48 11.42 19.97 15.70
C LYS A 48 11.05 18.79 16.61
N VAL A 49 9.94 18.88 17.35
CA VAL A 49 9.32 17.68 17.91
C VAL A 49 8.86 16.80 16.75
N ARG A 50 9.25 15.53 16.76
CA ARG A 50 8.93 14.60 15.66
C ARG A 50 7.50 14.08 15.78
N VAL A 51 7.18 13.59 16.99
CA VAL A 51 5.92 12.92 17.34
C VAL A 51 5.34 13.47 18.65
N GLU A 52 4.00 13.63 18.71
CA GLU A 52 3.28 14.14 19.90
C GLU A 52 2.10 13.23 20.32
N PRO A 53 2.38 12.01 20.83
CA PRO A 53 1.34 11.12 21.33
C PRO A 53 0.73 11.58 22.67
N LYS A 54 -0.58 11.36 22.85
CA LYS A 54 -1.39 11.56 24.07
C LYS A 54 -0.98 10.57 25.15
N GLN A 55 -0.62 9.34 24.79
CA GLN A 55 -0.12 8.30 25.69
C GLN A 55 1.11 7.62 25.09
N TYR A 56 2.12 7.43 25.93
CA TYR A 56 3.39 6.83 25.53
C TYR A 56 4.21 6.39 26.75
N SER A 57 5.18 5.53 26.50
CA SER A 57 6.33 5.31 27.36
C SER A 57 7.53 6.05 26.78
N ALA A 58 8.17 6.92 27.55
CA ALA A 58 9.39 7.59 27.14
C ALA A 58 10.62 6.82 27.65
N VAL A 59 11.62 6.65 26.79
CA VAL A 59 12.89 6.00 27.13
C VAL A 59 14.07 6.82 26.63
N ARG A 60 15.19 6.73 27.35
CA ARG A 60 16.50 7.11 26.84
C ARG A 60 17.15 5.88 26.25
N VAL A 61 17.47 5.95 24.97
CA VAL A 61 18.12 4.89 24.20
C VAL A 61 19.64 5.10 24.23
N ASP A 62 20.36 4.04 24.60
CA ASP A 62 21.80 3.96 24.37
C ASP A 62 22.04 3.47 22.93
N LEU A 63 22.15 4.42 22.00
CA LEU A 63 22.30 4.11 20.57
C LEU A 63 23.57 3.32 20.27
N ALA A 64 24.65 3.53 21.01
CA ALA A 64 25.90 2.77 20.80
C ALA A 64 25.69 1.30 21.17
N ARG A 65 25.00 1.04 22.28
CA ARG A 65 24.63 -0.29 22.69
C ARG A 65 23.65 -0.95 21.72
N VAL A 66 22.59 -0.26 21.30
CA VAL A 66 21.64 -0.77 20.32
C VAL A 66 22.34 -1.19 19.03
N ARG A 67 23.27 -0.35 18.52
CA ARG A 67 24.08 -0.68 17.35
C ARG A 67 24.94 -1.92 17.57
N ALA A 68 25.59 -2.04 18.73
CA ALA A 68 26.41 -3.19 19.06
C ALA A 68 25.59 -4.48 19.17
N GLU A 69 24.41 -4.43 19.78
CA GLU A 69 23.53 -5.60 19.89
C GLU A 69 23.01 -6.06 18.53
N LEU A 70 22.66 -5.13 17.64
CA LEU A 70 22.15 -5.44 16.30
C LEU A 70 23.24 -5.77 15.26
N ALA A 71 24.51 -5.47 15.54
CA ALA A 71 25.62 -5.67 14.60
C ALA A 71 25.77 -7.13 14.13
N ASP A 72 25.43 -8.08 15.00
CA ASP A 72 25.51 -9.52 14.74
C ASP A 72 24.23 -10.10 14.11
N ALA A 73 23.24 -9.27 13.77
CA ALA A 73 22.04 -9.76 13.09
C ALA A 73 22.41 -10.34 11.71
N PRO A 74 22.04 -11.61 11.42
CA PRO A 74 22.30 -12.21 10.12
C PRO A 74 21.64 -11.41 8.99
N ALA A 75 22.28 -11.35 7.82
CA ALA A 75 21.63 -10.77 6.65
C ALA A 75 20.43 -11.64 6.24
N GLU A 76 19.40 -11.01 5.69
CA GLU A 76 18.26 -11.73 5.14
C GLU A 76 18.71 -12.73 4.07
N GLY A 77 18.26 -13.98 4.21
CA GLY A 77 18.66 -15.09 3.34
C GLY A 77 19.77 -16.00 3.88
N ASP A 78 20.60 -15.52 4.82
CA ASP A 78 21.73 -16.31 5.37
C ASP A 78 21.28 -17.39 6.38
N GLY A 79 20.01 -17.36 6.78
CA GLY A 79 19.46 -18.24 7.81
C GLY A 79 19.77 -17.76 9.24
N GLY A 80 18.96 -18.22 10.20
CA GLY A 80 19.04 -17.75 11.59
C GLY A 80 18.47 -16.35 11.80
N SER A 81 18.52 -15.87 13.04
CA SER A 81 18.06 -14.53 13.42
C SER A 81 18.68 -14.11 14.74
N LEU A 82 18.67 -12.81 15.01
CA LEU A 82 19.04 -12.23 16.30
C LEU A 82 17.77 -11.89 17.07
N VAL A 83 17.76 -12.12 18.38
CA VAL A 83 16.66 -11.66 19.24
C VAL A 83 17.01 -10.30 19.82
N PHE A 84 16.26 -9.26 19.43
CA PHE A 84 16.41 -7.89 19.90
C PHE A 84 15.17 -7.42 20.67
N ALA A 85 15.34 -6.63 21.72
CA ALA A 85 14.23 -6.11 22.51
C ALA A 85 13.88 -4.68 22.08
N LEU A 86 12.59 -4.34 22.05
CA LEU A 86 12.10 -2.99 21.76
C LEU A 86 11.19 -2.49 22.88
N PRO A 87 11.29 -1.20 23.29
CA PRO A 87 10.44 -0.62 24.32
C PRO A 87 8.98 -0.61 23.88
N THR A 88 8.03 -0.93 24.78
CA THR A 88 6.59 -0.96 24.42
C THR A 88 5.85 0.27 24.94
N PRO A 89 4.69 0.62 24.35
CA PRO A 89 3.89 1.77 24.81
C PRO A 89 3.42 1.66 26.26
N THR A 90 3.25 0.44 26.75
CA THR A 90 2.84 0.16 28.14
C THR A 90 4.02 0.12 29.12
N GLY A 91 5.24 0.41 28.65
CA GLY A 91 6.49 0.26 29.39
C GLY A 91 7.06 -1.16 29.33
N GLY A 92 8.34 -1.30 29.67
CA GLY A 92 9.09 -2.55 29.48
C GLY A 92 9.44 -2.79 28.01
N THR A 93 9.79 -4.02 27.65
CA THR A 93 10.22 -4.37 26.28
C THR A 93 9.54 -5.63 25.73
N GLU A 94 9.44 -5.73 24.40
CA GLU A 94 9.03 -6.93 23.65
C GLU A 94 10.18 -7.40 22.76
N LYS A 95 10.35 -8.72 22.64
CA LYS A 95 11.46 -9.34 21.88
C LYS A 95 11.04 -9.69 20.46
N PHE A 96 11.90 -9.35 19.50
CA PHE A 96 11.75 -9.62 18.08
C PHE A 96 12.92 -10.44 17.57
N SER A 97 12.62 -11.45 16.76
CA SER A 97 13.58 -12.19 15.95
C SER A 97 13.81 -11.40 14.66
N VAL A 98 14.96 -10.75 14.54
CA VAL A 98 15.31 -9.82 13.45
C VAL A 98 16.44 -10.33 12.56
N GLN A 99 16.42 -9.87 11.31
CA GLN A 99 17.46 -10.03 10.30
C GLN A 99 17.80 -8.66 9.71
N ARG A 100 19.03 -8.49 9.26
CA ARG A 100 19.50 -7.26 8.63
C ARG A 100 19.00 -7.18 7.19
N THR A 101 18.28 -6.10 6.87
CA THR A 101 17.79 -5.82 5.53
C THR A 101 18.81 -4.97 4.76
N GLN A 102 18.66 -4.90 3.44
CA GLN A 102 19.55 -4.13 2.57
C GLN A 102 18.80 -3.00 1.86
N VAL A 103 18.30 -2.02 2.63
CA VAL A 103 17.71 -0.80 2.05
C VAL A 103 18.77 0.04 1.33
N LEU A 104 19.98 0.13 1.86
CA LEU A 104 21.12 0.74 1.17
C LEU A 104 21.84 -0.32 0.33
N ALA A 105 22.20 0.00 -0.90
CA ALA A 105 23.09 -0.83 -1.70
C ALA A 105 24.47 -0.99 -1.01
N PRO A 106 25.22 -2.09 -1.28
CA PRO A 106 26.38 -2.46 -0.46
C PRO A 106 27.47 -1.39 -0.32
N ARG A 107 27.79 -0.63 -1.39
CA ARG A 107 28.82 0.42 -1.33
C ARG A 107 28.32 1.61 -0.51
N LEU A 108 27.06 2.00 -0.67
CA LEU A 108 26.45 3.06 0.14
C LEU A 108 26.35 2.67 1.62
N ALA A 109 25.95 1.44 1.92
CA ALA A 109 25.91 0.94 3.29
C ALA A 109 27.30 0.88 3.94
N ALA A 110 28.36 0.60 3.15
CA ALA A 110 29.74 0.64 3.63
C ALA A 110 30.26 2.07 3.87
N ALA A 111 29.79 3.04 3.08
CA ALA A 111 30.09 4.46 3.27
C ALA A 111 29.33 5.06 4.47
N HIS A 112 28.13 4.54 4.77
CA HIS A 112 27.27 4.97 5.86
C HIS A 112 26.95 3.84 6.86
N PRO A 113 27.96 3.29 7.56
CA PRO A 113 27.76 2.21 8.53
C PRO A 113 26.88 2.62 9.72
N GLU A 114 26.68 3.93 9.92
CA GLU A 114 25.76 4.50 10.89
C GLU A 114 24.27 4.41 10.48
N ILE A 115 23.96 3.93 9.28
CA ILE A 115 22.59 3.63 8.83
C ILE A 115 22.44 2.13 8.66
N ALA A 116 21.59 1.51 9.48
CA ALA A 116 21.30 0.08 9.41
C ALA A 116 19.80 -0.17 9.53
N THR A 117 19.30 -1.13 8.74
CA THR A 117 17.88 -1.47 8.61
C THR A 117 17.70 -2.97 8.88
N TYR A 118 16.56 -3.32 9.47
CA TYR A 118 16.24 -4.66 9.93
C TYR A 118 14.75 -4.94 9.78
N SER A 119 14.41 -6.20 9.57
CA SER A 119 13.03 -6.68 9.61
C SER A 119 12.94 -7.86 10.57
N GLY A 120 11.75 -8.14 11.10
CA GLY A 120 11.59 -9.27 11.99
C GLY A 120 10.16 -9.55 12.42
N ARG A 121 10.03 -10.49 13.35
CA ARG A 121 8.76 -10.88 13.97
C ARG A 121 8.88 -10.97 15.48
N SER A 122 7.80 -10.66 16.18
CA SER A 122 7.77 -10.84 17.63
C SER A 122 7.93 -12.32 17.99
N VAL A 123 8.78 -12.59 18.98
CA VAL A 123 9.03 -13.95 19.50
C VAL A 123 7.81 -14.48 20.23
N SER A 124 7.05 -13.61 20.90
CA SER A 124 5.85 -13.99 21.66
C SER A 124 4.58 -13.93 20.82
N ARG A 125 4.55 -13.10 19.78
CA ARG A 125 3.42 -12.89 18.87
C ARG A 125 3.89 -12.96 17.41
N PRO A 126 4.08 -14.17 16.84
CA PRO A 126 4.67 -14.31 15.50
C PRO A 126 3.86 -13.67 14.36
N ASP A 127 2.62 -13.26 14.62
CA ASP A 127 1.76 -12.50 13.71
C ASP A 127 2.06 -10.99 13.70
N HIS A 128 2.97 -10.51 14.56
CA HIS A 128 3.45 -9.15 14.58
C HIS A 128 4.80 -9.06 13.89
N THR A 129 4.87 -8.22 12.87
CA THR A 129 6.08 -7.90 12.11
C THR A 129 6.64 -6.56 12.59
N VAL A 130 7.96 -6.40 12.47
CA VAL A 130 8.64 -5.14 12.72
C VAL A 130 9.50 -4.75 11.52
N ALA A 131 9.44 -3.48 11.14
CA ALA A 131 10.49 -2.81 10.38
C ALA A 131 11.25 -1.90 11.35
N LEU A 132 12.56 -2.05 11.42
CA LEU A 132 13.43 -1.42 12.41
C LEU A 132 14.60 -0.76 11.70
N ASP A 133 15.03 0.40 12.17
CA ASP A 133 16.23 1.05 11.68
C ASP A 133 16.93 1.85 12.77
N VAL A 134 18.25 1.97 12.61
CA VAL A 134 19.11 2.78 13.48
C VAL A 134 19.91 3.69 12.58
N THR A 135 19.60 4.98 12.64
CA THR A 135 20.20 6.02 11.80
C THR A 135 20.86 7.08 12.69
N PRO A 136 21.53 8.10 12.12
CA PRO A 136 21.97 9.26 12.88
C PRO A 136 20.85 9.99 13.62
N MET A 137 19.60 9.84 13.19
CA MET A 137 18.43 10.47 13.83
C MET A 137 18.00 9.74 15.10
N GLY A 138 18.23 8.43 15.16
CA GLY A 138 17.92 7.60 16.32
C GLY A 138 17.49 6.19 15.92
N LEU A 139 16.74 5.55 16.82
CA LEU A 139 16.10 4.26 16.62
C LEU A 139 14.66 4.49 16.15
N HIS A 140 14.29 3.93 15.00
CA HIS A 140 12.89 3.87 14.57
C HIS A 140 12.41 2.42 14.52
N ALA A 141 11.20 2.15 15.00
CA ALA A 141 10.57 0.84 14.86
C ALA A 141 9.08 1.00 14.58
N ALA A 142 8.59 0.26 13.58
CA ALA A 142 7.17 0.15 13.24
C ALA A 142 6.71 -1.29 13.42
N VAL A 143 5.86 -1.54 14.42
CA VAL A 143 5.30 -2.86 14.69
C VAL A 143 3.88 -2.94 14.14
N ARG A 144 3.68 -3.84 13.17
CA ARG A 144 2.39 -4.12 12.54
C ARG A 144 1.91 -5.53 12.90
N GLY A 145 0.66 -5.66 13.32
CA GLY A 145 -0.01 -6.93 13.61
C GLY A 145 -1.45 -6.94 13.10
N PRO A 146 -2.21 -8.02 13.33
CA PRO A 146 -3.61 -8.09 12.91
C PRO A 146 -4.49 -7.00 13.54
N GLN A 147 -5.61 -6.63 12.91
CA GLN A 147 -6.51 -5.60 13.48
C GLN A 147 -6.85 -5.89 14.95
N GLY A 148 -6.70 -4.86 15.78
CA GLY A 148 -7.06 -4.92 17.20
C GLY A 148 -6.02 -5.59 18.10
N THR A 149 -4.81 -5.89 17.61
CA THR A 149 -3.70 -6.39 18.43
C THR A 149 -2.70 -5.30 18.85
N GLY A 150 -2.96 -4.04 18.47
CA GLY A 150 -2.19 -2.85 18.80
C GLY A 150 -0.95 -2.69 17.93
N THR A 151 -1.02 -1.80 16.94
CA THR A 151 0.16 -1.30 16.22
C THR A 151 0.86 -0.24 17.05
N TRP A 152 2.19 -0.28 17.07
CA TRP A 152 2.96 0.60 17.93
C TRP A 152 4.35 0.88 17.39
N TYR A 153 4.99 1.87 18.00
CA TYR A 153 6.12 2.60 17.45
C TYR A 153 7.22 2.75 18.47
N VAL A 154 8.44 2.96 17.98
CA VAL A 154 9.51 3.61 18.74
C VAL A 154 10.08 4.64 17.81
N ASP A 155 9.93 5.92 18.14
CA ASP A 155 10.47 7.00 17.31
C ASP A 155 11.28 7.98 18.18
N PRO A 156 12.30 8.66 17.60
CA PRO A 156 12.96 9.77 18.25
C PRO A 156 11.94 10.83 18.64
N ALA A 157 12.08 11.42 19.82
CA ALA A 157 11.20 12.50 20.25
C ALA A 157 11.38 13.79 19.43
N TYR A 158 12.50 13.93 18.72
CA TYR A 158 12.87 15.14 17.99
C TYR A 158 13.51 14.81 16.63
N ASP A 159 13.22 15.62 15.62
CA ASP A 159 13.83 15.58 14.29
C ASP A 159 15.21 16.23 14.30
N ARG A 160 16.13 15.63 15.07
CA ARG A 160 17.52 16.08 15.18
C ARG A 160 18.47 14.90 15.32
N ARG A 161 19.62 15.02 14.66
CA ARG A 161 20.72 14.06 14.76
C ARG A 161 21.16 13.87 16.21
N GLY A 162 21.39 12.62 16.61
CA GLY A 162 21.85 12.25 17.94
C GLY A 162 20.76 12.25 19.02
N THR A 163 19.48 12.29 18.64
CA THR A 163 18.37 12.19 19.60
C THR A 163 18.44 10.87 20.36
N THR A 164 18.42 10.93 21.69
CA THR A 164 18.45 9.73 22.56
C THR A 164 17.13 9.52 23.29
N GLN A 165 16.28 10.54 23.38
CA GLN A 165 14.94 10.45 23.92
C GLN A 165 14.01 9.88 22.85
N HIS A 166 13.39 8.75 23.13
CA HIS A 166 12.47 8.09 22.22
C HIS A 166 11.14 7.87 22.91
N LEU A 167 10.08 7.86 22.13
CA LEU A 167 8.73 7.58 22.59
C LEU A 167 8.30 6.24 22.00
N ALA A 168 7.80 5.36 22.87
CA ALA A 168 7.03 4.20 22.46
C ALA A 168 5.55 4.48 22.69
N PHE A 169 4.75 4.44 21.64
CA PHE A 169 3.34 4.83 21.68
C PHE A 169 2.50 3.87 20.84
N PHE A 170 1.20 3.78 21.12
CA PHE A 170 0.27 3.21 20.14
C PHE A 170 -0.07 4.29 19.14
N GLY A 171 -0.43 3.88 17.93
CA GLY A 171 -0.81 4.85 16.91
C GLY A 171 -1.93 5.74 17.44
N GLU A 172 -3.00 5.15 17.99
CA GLU A 172 -4.25 5.82 18.42
C GLU A 172 -4.13 7.04 19.37
N ASP A 173 -2.92 7.39 19.80
CA ASP A 173 -2.66 8.42 20.76
C ASP A 173 -2.27 9.81 20.19
N THR A 174 -1.99 10.09 18.91
CA THR A 174 -1.38 11.39 18.46
C THR A 174 -2.30 12.64 18.30
N THR A 175 -1.73 13.88 18.12
CA THR A 175 -2.46 15.16 17.81
C THR A 175 -1.72 16.19 16.90
N SER A 176 -2.52 16.87 16.04
CA SER A 176 -2.46 18.05 15.09
C SER A 176 -1.21 18.93 14.82
N PRO A 177 -1.07 19.69 13.67
CA PRO A 177 -2.07 20.11 12.64
C PRO A 177 -1.76 19.91 11.10
N GLU A 178 -2.76 20.31 10.27
CA GLU A 178 -3.08 20.39 8.80
C GLU A 178 -2.06 20.17 7.63
N GLU A 179 -2.49 19.42 6.57
CA GLU A 179 -3.00 19.95 5.27
C GLU A 179 -3.55 18.86 4.30
N GLN A 180 -4.35 19.28 3.30
CA GLN A 180 -5.15 18.42 2.40
C GLN A 180 -4.35 17.76 1.26
N PHE A 181 -4.66 16.48 1.00
CA PHE A 181 -4.17 15.71 -0.15
C PHE A 181 -4.64 16.29 -1.49
N ALA A 182 -3.72 16.37 -2.46
CA ALA A 182 -3.98 16.80 -3.83
C ALA A 182 -3.17 15.94 -4.82
N GLU A 183 -3.82 15.02 -5.52
CA GLU A 183 -3.22 14.28 -6.63
C GLU A 183 -3.60 14.92 -7.96
N ARG A 184 -2.70 14.81 -8.94
CA ARG A 184 -2.81 15.45 -10.25
C ARG A 184 -2.64 14.41 -11.35
N GLU A 185 -3.47 14.51 -12.39
CA GLU A 185 -3.35 13.64 -13.57
C GLU A 185 -2.07 13.97 -14.36
N ALA A 186 -1.20 12.97 -14.59
CA ALA A 186 -0.24 13.02 -15.69
C ALA A 186 -0.89 12.53 -17.00
N PRO A 187 -0.37 12.96 -18.17
CA PRO A 187 -0.67 12.27 -19.42
C PRO A 187 -0.35 10.77 -19.27
N GLU A 188 -1.29 9.89 -19.62
CA GLU A 188 -0.99 8.46 -19.72
C GLU A 188 0.09 8.22 -20.80
N ILE A 189 1.36 8.09 -20.41
CA ILE A 189 2.35 7.45 -21.28
C ILE A 189 2.04 5.95 -21.23
N ARG A 190 1.18 5.46 -22.13
CA ARG A 190 0.83 4.03 -22.25
C ARG A 190 2.01 3.21 -22.77
N ARG A 191 2.95 2.94 -21.86
CA ARG A 191 4.25 2.26 -21.95
C ARG A 191 4.41 0.74 -22.00
N ALA A 192 3.39 -0.09 -22.18
CA ALA A 192 3.61 -1.50 -22.52
C ALA A 192 2.33 -2.12 -23.08
N ALA A 193 2.32 -2.48 -24.36
CA ALA A 193 1.47 -3.56 -24.83
C ALA A 193 2.00 -4.85 -24.19
N ILE A 194 1.60 -5.15 -22.95
CA ILE A 194 1.91 -6.41 -22.28
C ILE A 194 1.48 -7.51 -23.24
N ARG A 195 2.45 -8.20 -23.87
CA ARG A 195 2.18 -9.46 -24.55
C ARG A 195 1.50 -10.31 -23.50
N LYS A 196 0.24 -10.73 -23.72
CA LYS A 196 -0.57 -11.53 -22.79
C LYS A 196 0.24 -12.72 -22.23
N GLY A 197 1.04 -12.47 -21.20
CA GLY A 197 1.66 -13.46 -20.35
C GLY A 197 0.56 -13.93 -19.42
N GLY A 198 0.37 -15.25 -19.32
CA GLY A 198 -0.62 -15.79 -18.40
C GLY A 198 -0.35 -15.31 -16.99
N ASN A 199 -1.40 -14.90 -16.26
CA ASN A 199 -1.34 -14.55 -14.84
C ASN A 199 -0.47 -15.57 -14.09
N ALA A 200 0.77 -15.21 -13.80
CA ALA A 200 1.62 -16.00 -12.92
C ALA A 200 1.18 -15.71 -11.49
N SER A 201 0.02 -16.25 -11.10
CA SER A 201 -0.27 -16.38 -9.67
C SER A 201 0.85 -17.23 -9.07
N GLY A 202 1.47 -16.77 -7.97
CA GLY A 202 2.36 -17.60 -7.17
C GLY A 202 1.72 -18.98 -6.98
N ARG A 203 2.42 -20.03 -7.40
CA ARG A 203 1.90 -21.40 -7.26
C ARG A 203 1.75 -21.65 -5.76
N ALA A 204 0.58 -22.12 -5.32
CA ALA A 204 0.36 -22.45 -3.92
C ALA A 204 1.45 -23.40 -3.41
N GLY A 205 2.05 -23.09 -2.25
CA GLY A 205 3.18 -23.85 -1.69
C GLY A 205 4.51 -23.70 -2.42
N ALA A 206 4.64 -22.77 -3.38
CA ALA A 206 5.93 -22.45 -3.98
C ALA A 206 6.80 -21.65 -3.01
N VAL A 207 8.11 -21.83 -3.15
CA VAL A 207 9.09 -21.01 -2.43
C VAL A 207 8.90 -19.54 -2.82
N VAL A 208 8.88 -18.66 -1.83
CA VAL A 208 8.78 -17.22 -2.06
C VAL A 208 10.10 -16.71 -2.64
N VAL A 209 9.98 -16.00 -3.75
CA VAL A 209 11.10 -15.33 -4.41
C VAL A 209 10.88 -13.84 -4.29
N GLU A 210 11.68 -13.20 -3.44
CA GLU A 210 11.65 -11.77 -3.28
C GLU A 210 12.45 -11.10 -4.41
N LYS A 211 11.83 -10.17 -5.14
CA LYS A 211 12.48 -9.40 -6.22
C LYS A 211 13.04 -8.10 -5.65
N ARG A 212 14.28 -7.78 -5.98
CA ARG A 212 14.93 -6.53 -5.57
C ARG A 212 15.02 -5.57 -6.74
N TYR A 213 14.64 -4.32 -6.47
CA TYR A 213 14.68 -3.22 -7.44
C TYR A 213 15.54 -2.09 -6.89
N ARG A 214 16.45 -1.61 -7.72
CA ARG A 214 17.32 -0.46 -7.47
C ARG A 214 16.52 0.83 -7.61
N LEU A 215 16.46 1.61 -6.55
CA LEU A 215 15.72 2.86 -6.45
C LEU A 215 16.67 4.06 -6.48
N ALA A 216 16.54 4.89 -7.50
CA ALA A 216 17.11 6.23 -7.56
C ALA A 216 16.11 7.23 -6.99
N LEU A 217 16.24 7.54 -5.69
CA LEU A 217 15.36 8.48 -5.00
C LEU A 217 15.99 9.88 -4.97
N THR A 218 15.51 10.78 -5.81
CA THR A 218 15.88 12.20 -5.85
C THR A 218 15.18 12.95 -4.73
N SER A 219 15.84 13.96 -4.13
CA SER A 219 15.19 14.92 -3.23
C SER A 219 15.56 16.34 -3.61
N ASP A 220 14.62 17.27 -3.48
CA ASP A 220 14.80 18.67 -3.83
C ASP A 220 15.26 19.54 -2.63
N PRO A 221 15.54 20.85 -2.84
CA PRO A 221 15.97 21.74 -1.78
C PRO A 221 14.94 21.89 -0.65
N SER A 222 13.64 21.83 -0.95
CA SER A 222 12.59 21.93 0.07
C SER A 222 12.53 20.68 0.96
N TYR A 223 12.71 19.48 0.41
CA TYR A 223 12.84 18.24 1.18
C TYR A 223 14.07 18.30 2.09
N ALA A 224 15.20 18.75 1.56
CA ALA A 224 16.43 18.94 2.33
C ALA A 224 16.27 20.01 3.43
N ALA A 225 15.52 21.08 3.20
CA ALA A 225 15.23 22.10 4.19
C ALA A 225 14.38 21.58 5.36
N TYR A 226 13.45 20.66 5.09
CA TYR A 226 12.62 20.06 6.14
C TYR A 226 13.46 19.24 7.13
N PHE A 227 14.25 18.28 6.63
CA PHE A 227 15.03 17.36 7.47
C PHE A 227 16.40 17.93 7.88
N GLY A 228 16.93 18.89 7.14
CA GLY A 228 18.33 19.29 7.17
C GLY A 228 19.18 18.42 6.25
N THR A 229 20.07 19.04 5.48
CA THR A 229 20.93 18.42 4.46
C THR A 229 21.62 17.13 4.94
N ASP A 230 22.23 17.16 6.13
CA ASP A 230 22.97 16.02 6.68
C ASP A 230 22.09 14.80 7.02
N ASN A 231 20.76 14.98 7.06
CA ASN A 231 19.81 13.95 7.49
C ASN A 231 19.05 13.32 6.33
N VAL A 232 19.17 13.85 5.11
CA VAL A 232 18.37 13.42 3.94
C VAL A 232 18.53 11.94 3.65
N LEU A 233 19.77 11.42 3.61
CA LEU A 233 20.00 9.99 3.37
C LEU A 233 19.39 9.11 4.46
N ALA A 234 19.51 9.53 5.73
CA ALA A 234 18.94 8.81 6.86
C ALA A 234 17.41 8.71 6.76
N GLU A 235 16.73 9.80 6.39
CA GLU A 235 15.29 9.84 6.26
C GLU A 235 14.78 9.11 5.00
N LYS A 236 15.54 9.16 3.89
CA LYS A 236 15.29 8.27 2.73
C LYS A 236 15.37 6.80 3.13
N ALA A 237 16.34 6.42 3.96
CA ALA A 237 16.47 5.04 4.44
C ALA A 237 15.28 4.63 5.34
N THR A 238 14.89 5.49 6.28
CA THR A 238 13.71 5.28 7.15
C THR A 238 12.45 5.13 6.31
N LEU A 239 12.21 6.05 5.37
CA LEU A 239 11.07 6.02 4.44
C LEU A 239 10.99 4.70 3.68
N ILE A 240 12.08 4.31 3.00
CA ILE A 240 12.08 3.11 2.17
C ILE A 240 12.00 1.84 3.02
N ASN A 241 12.51 1.85 4.25
CA ASN A 241 12.29 0.76 5.20
C ASN A 241 10.78 0.60 5.53
N ARG A 242 10.02 1.70 5.63
CA ARG A 242 8.56 1.69 5.84
C ARG A 242 7.79 1.23 4.61
N VAL A 243 8.11 1.76 3.43
CA VAL A 243 7.51 1.35 2.14
C VAL A 243 7.75 -0.15 1.90
N ASN A 244 8.98 -0.63 2.14
CA ASN A 244 9.34 -2.04 2.00
C ASN A 244 8.54 -2.94 2.94
N GLN A 245 8.07 -2.47 4.10
CA GLN A 245 7.27 -3.32 4.98
C GLN A 245 6.00 -3.84 4.27
N ILE A 246 5.35 -3.03 3.43
CA ILE A 246 4.13 -3.43 2.68
C ILE A 246 4.50 -4.14 1.38
N TYR A 247 5.41 -3.56 0.59
CA TYR A 247 5.83 -4.15 -0.69
C TYR A 247 6.37 -5.58 -0.52
N ARG A 248 7.09 -5.85 0.56
CA ARG A 248 7.58 -7.20 0.85
C ARG A 248 6.47 -8.13 1.28
N GLN A 249 5.55 -7.69 2.14
CA GLN A 249 4.47 -8.53 2.65
C GLN A 249 3.48 -8.94 1.57
N ASP A 250 3.15 -8.03 0.65
CA ASP A 250 2.09 -8.23 -0.34
C ASP A 250 2.59 -8.64 -1.72
N LEU A 251 3.76 -8.13 -2.14
CA LEU A 251 4.28 -8.31 -3.50
C LEU A 251 5.59 -9.12 -3.57
N ALA A 252 6.20 -9.43 -2.42
CA ALA A 252 7.56 -9.96 -2.35
C ALA A 252 8.55 -9.07 -3.15
N ILE A 253 8.42 -7.75 -3.00
CA ILE A 253 9.28 -6.74 -3.63
C ILE A 253 10.04 -5.97 -2.57
N THR A 254 11.34 -5.77 -2.79
CA THR A 254 12.21 -4.91 -1.98
C THR A 254 12.81 -3.80 -2.85
N LEU A 255 12.63 -2.56 -2.42
CA LEU A 255 13.30 -1.39 -2.98
C LEU A 255 14.63 -1.16 -2.24
N GLN A 256 15.69 -0.95 -3.01
CA GLN A 256 17.05 -0.70 -2.51
C GLN A 256 17.60 0.59 -3.09
N LEU A 257 17.94 1.56 -2.25
CA LEU A 257 18.63 2.79 -2.63
C LEU A 257 19.97 2.47 -3.28
N ILE A 258 20.21 3.06 -4.46
CA ILE A 258 21.43 2.82 -5.26
C ILE A 258 22.69 3.38 -4.60
N ASN A 259 23.86 2.97 -5.06
CA ASN A 259 25.11 3.40 -4.44
C ASN A 259 25.39 4.91 -4.61
N GLU A 260 24.77 5.54 -5.60
CA GLU A 260 24.90 6.93 -6.02
C GLU A 260 23.82 7.83 -5.35
N THR A 261 23.12 7.34 -4.33
CA THR A 261 21.99 8.06 -3.72
C THR A 261 22.37 9.44 -3.17
N ASP A 262 23.59 9.63 -2.65
CA ASP A 262 24.04 10.94 -2.17
C ASP A 262 24.13 12.00 -3.27
N ASP A 263 24.47 11.58 -4.49
CA ASP A 263 24.54 12.48 -5.65
C ASP A 263 23.14 13.03 -6.00
N LEU A 264 22.09 12.28 -5.67
CA LEU A 264 20.67 12.61 -5.88
C LEU A 264 20.05 13.49 -4.78
N ASN A 265 20.84 13.92 -3.79
CA ASN A 265 20.40 14.90 -2.79
C ASN A 265 20.61 16.32 -3.35
N PHE A 266 19.62 16.91 -4.02
CA PHE A 266 19.67 18.29 -4.50
C PHE A 266 19.31 19.27 -3.38
N ASP A 267 20.26 19.47 -2.48
CA ASP A 267 20.10 20.17 -1.21
C ASP A 267 20.18 21.70 -1.28
N THR A 268 20.62 22.25 -2.41
CA THR A 268 20.66 23.71 -2.64
C THR A 268 20.08 24.10 -4.00
N THR A 269 19.64 25.35 -4.11
CA THR A 269 19.15 25.93 -5.38
C THR A 269 20.23 25.90 -6.45
N GLU A 270 21.49 26.15 -6.12
CA GLU A 270 22.60 26.09 -7.09
C GLU A 270 22.77 24.69 -7.67
N LYS A 271 22.62 23.64 -6.83
CA LYS A 271 22.70 22.25 -7.30
C LYS A 271 21.46 21.88 -8.12
N ALA A 272 20.27 22.29 -7.69
CA ALA A 272 19.00 21.90 -8.30
C ALA A 272 18.71 22.64 -9.61
N THR A 273 18.80 23.98 -9.60
CA THR A 273 18.32 24.85 -10.67
C THR A 273 19.38 25.81 -11.21
N GLY A 274 20.60 25.78 -10.65
CA GLY A 274 21.73 26.57 -11.14
C GLY A 274 22.33 26.01 -12.44
N ALA A 275 22.70 26.91 -13.35
CA ALA A 275 23.51 26.55 -14.51
C ALA A 275 24.90 26.07 -14.06
N ASN A 276 25.51 25.18 -14.84
CA ASN A 276 26.78 24.51 -14.51
C ASN A 276 26.72 23.61 -13.26
N GLY A 277 25.51 23.28 -12.77
CA GLY A 277 25.29 22.29 -11.72
C GLY A 277 25.60 20.86 -12.18
N PRO A 278 25.11 19.83 -11.47
CA PRO A 278 25.39 18.43 -11.79
C PRO A 278 25.06 18.03 -13.24
N CYS A 279 24.06 18.65 -13.86
CA CYS A 279 23.59 18.32 -15.21
C CYS A 279 24.34 19.02 -16.36
N GLY A 280 25.36 19.84 -16.06
CA GLY A 280 26.11 20.61 -17.07
C GLY A 280 25.65 22.07 -17.12
N ALA A 281 25.89 22.75 -18.25
CA ALA A 281 25.45 24.13 -18.46
C ALA A 281 23.92 24.27 -18.35
N GLU A 282 23.19 23.22 -18.75
CA GLU A 282 21.76 23.12 -18.51
C GLU A 282 21.49 22.83 -17.02
N PRO A 283 20.61 23.60 -16.36
CA PRO A 283 20.24 23.33 -14.97
C PRO A 283 19.59 21.95 -14.84
N CYS A 284 19.70 21.26 -13.70
CA CYS A 284 19.03 19.96 -13.57
C CYS A 284 17.50 20.11 -13.60
N PHE A 285 16.97 21.11 -12.91
CA PHE A 285 15.54 21.44 -12.91
C PHE A 285 15.35 22.91 -13.29
N ARG A 286 14.28 23.20 -14.03
CA ARG A 286 13.97 24.55 -14.53
C ARG A 286 13.15 25.30 -13.50
N THR A 287 13.40 26.59 -13.36
CA THR A 287 12.57 27.49 -12.54
C THR A 287 11.34 28.01 -13.30
N VAL A 288 11.33 27.92 -14.63
CA VAL A 288 10.21 28.28 -15.49
C VAL A 288 10.18 27.30 -16.67
N ILE A 289 9.09 26.54 -16.81
CA ILE A 289 8.91 25.55 -17.88
C ILE A 289 8.38 26.21 -19.16
N TYR A 290 7.44 27.14 -19.02
CA TYR A 290 6.81 27.87 -20.12
C TYR A 290 7.10 29.38 -20.00
N PRO A 291 8.27 29.84 -20.46
CA PRO A 291 8.68 31.25 -20.29
C PRO A 291 7.85 32.23 -21.10
N ASP A 292 7.15 31.76 -22.14
CA ASP A 292 6.29 32.56 -23.00
C ASP A 292 4.87 32.73 -22.43
N ASP A 293 4.49 31.96 -21.42
CA ASP A 293 3.20 32.10 -20.72
C ASP A 293 3.18 33.37 -19.87
N ALA A 294 1.98 33.84 -19.52
CA ALA A 294 1.83 34.99 -18.65
C ALA A 294 2.52 34.71 -17.29
N PRO A 295 3.17 35.70 -16.64
CA PRO A 295 3.94 35.47 -15.41
C PRO A 295 3.17 34.82 -14.26
N ALA A 296 1.83 34.95 -14.22
CA ALA A 296 0.99 34.32 -13.20
C ALA A 296 0.75 32.81 -13.44
N ASP A 297 1.01 32.33 -14.66
CA ASP A 297 0.82 30.95 -15.09
C ASP A 297 2.16 30.21 -15.20
N GLN A 298 3.29 30.90 -14.99
CA GLN A 298 4.63 30.32 -15.02
C GLN A 298 4.92 29.52 -13.75
N TYR A 299 5.44 28.30 -13.92
CA TYR A 299 5.90 27.42 -12.84
C TYR A 299 7.16 26.64 -13.26
N GLY A 300 7.93 26.19 -12.27
CA GLY A 300 9.13 25.37 -12.42
C GLY A 300 8.89 23.87 -12.19
N ASP A 301 9.89 23.06 -12.54
CA ASP A 301 9.81 21.59 -12.44
C ASP A 301 9.64 21.10 -10.98
N LEU A 302 10.04 21.90 -9.98
CA LEU A 302 10.02 21.55 -8.56
C LEU A 302 8.87 22.20 -7.77
N ASP A 303 8.00 22.98 -8.42
CA ASP A 303 6.89 23.68 -7.74
C ASP A 303 5.76 22.73 -7.36
N PHE A 304 5.51 21.69 -8.17
CA PHE A 304 4.59 20.59 -7.89
C PHE A 304 4.86 19.39 -8.80
N CYS A 305 4.32 18.23 -8.45
CA CYS A 305 4.43 17.02 -9.25
C CYS A 305 3.59 17.14 -10.54
N SER A 306 4.25 17.07 -11.68
CA SER A 306 3.63 17.21 -13.01
C SER A 306 4.27 16.25 -14.02
N GLY A 307 3.62 16.04 -15.17
CA GLY A 307 4.23 15.29 -16.28
C GLY A 307 5.59 15.87 -16.72
N GLU A 308 5.77 17.19 -16.59
CA GLU A 308 7.02 17.91 -16.85
C GLU A 308 8.11 17.52 -15.85
N THR A 309 7.78 17.50 -14.55
CA THR A 309 8.66 17.02 -13.49
C THR A 309 9.09 15.58 -13.73
N LEU A 310 8.18 14.70 -14.18
CA LEU A 310 8.49 13.29 -14.44
C LEU A 310 9.49 13.12 -15.59
N ALA A 311 9.21 13.76 -16.73
CA ALA A 311 10.10 13.75 -17.89
C ALA A 311 11.46 14.34 -17.54
N ARG A 312 11.49 15.43 -16.76
CA ARG A 312 12.73 16.06 -16.32
C ARG A 312 13.52 15.18 -15.37
N ASN A 313 12.87 14.55 -14.38
CA ASN A 313 13.55 13.69 -13.42
C ASN A 313 14.21 12.49 -14.12
N ARG A 314 13.57 11.90 -15.15
CA ARG A 314 14.19 10.88 -16.00
C ARG A 314 15.52 11.36 -16.61
N LEU A 315 15.54 12.56 -17.18
CA LEU A 315 16.75 13.17 -17.76
C LEU A 315 17.83 13.40 -16.69
N VAL A 316 17.45 14.00 -15.56
CA VAL A 316 18.36 14.30 -14.44
C VAL A 316 19.00 13.04 -13.89
N LEU A 317 18.20 11.99 -13.65
CA LEU A 317 18.72 10.70 -13.19
C LEU A 317 19.70 10.12 -14.21
N GLY A 318 19.41 10.24 -15.51
CA GLY A 318 20.34 9.82 -16.55
C GLY A 318 21.67 10.56 -16.53
N GLN A 319 21.66 11.85 -16.20
CA GLN A 319 22.88 12.67 -16.14
C GLN A 319 23.69 12.46 -14.88
N VAL A 320 23.02 12.26 -13.74
CA VAL A 320 23.71 12.17 -12.45
C VAL A 320 24.16 10.75 -12.13
N VAL A 321 23.33 9.75 -12.44
CA VAL A 321 23.60 8.35 -12.05
C VAL A 321 23.58 7.37 -13.21
N GLY A 322 22.99 7.71 -14.36
CA GLY A 322 22.86 6.81 -15.50
C GLY A 322 21.74 5.77 -15.35
N ALA A 323 20.97 5.55 -16.42
CA ALA A 323 19.81 4.65 -16.44
C ALA A 323 20.16 3.20 -16.11
N SER A 324 21.38 2.74 -16.36
CA SER A 324 21.85 1.40 -16.05
C SER A 324 21.96 1.12 -14.57
N ASN A 325 22.05 2.16 -13.73
CA ASN A 325 22.27 2.01 -12.29
C ASN A 325 20.98 1.86 -11.47
N TYR A 326 19.80 2.06 -12.06
CA TYR A 326 18.52 1.96 -11.34
C TYR A 326 17.42 1.26 -12.14
N ASP A 327 16.43 0.73 -11.42
CA ASP A 327 15.26 0.05 -11.98
C ASP A 327 13.98 0.90 -11.79
N VAL A 328 13.97 1.75 -10.76
CA VAL A 328 12.91 2.72 -10.44
C VAL A 328 13.59 4.04 -10.08
N GLY A 329 13.10 5.14 -10.62
CA GLY A 329 13.51 6.49 -10.23
C GLY A 329 12.30 7.31 -9.81
N HIS A 330 12.47 8.08 -8.75
CA HIS A 330 11.38 8.82 -8.11
C HIS A 330 11.94 10.10 -7.49
N ILE A 331 11.21 11.21 -7.54
CA ILE A 331 11.59 12.46 -6.85
C ILE A 331 10.65 12.76 -5.69
N ALA A 332 11.23 13.11 -4.54
CA ALA A 332 10.54 13.58 -3.35
C ALA A 332 10.69 15.09 -3.21
N LEU A 333 9.56 15.79 -3.08
CA LEU A 333 9.49 17.23 -2.85
C LEU A 333 9.04 17.54 -1.42
N GLY A 334 9.63 18.57 -0.79
CA GLY A 334 9.21 19.12 0.50
C GLY A 334 8.20 20.26 0.41
N VAL A 335 7.39 20.29 -0.66
CA VAL A 335 6.30 21.26 -0.91
C VAL A 335 4.98 20.52 -1.13
N ASN A 336 3.85 21.23 -1.11
CA ASN A 336 2.55 20.66 -1.45
C ASN A 336 2.43 20.41 -2.97
N GLY A 337 3.19 19.43 -3.44
CA GLY A 337 3.35 19.10 -4.85
C GLY A 337 2.38 18.03 -5.35
N GLY A 338 1.78 17.26 -4.44
CA GLY A 338 0.91 16.14 -4.79
C GLY A 338 1.68 14.89 -5.22
N GLY A 339 1.01 13.99 -5.91
CA GLY A 339 1.57 12.73 -6.40
C GLY A 339 1.30 12.56 -7.89
N VAL A 340 2.28 12.05 -8.62
CA VAL A 340 2.10 11.61 -10.01
C VAL A 340 3.19 10.62 -10.43
N ALA A 341 2.84 9.61 -11.23
CA ALA A 341 3.80 8.68 -11.79
C ALA A 341 3.36 8.11 -13.14
N TYR A 342 4.34 7.74 -13.96
CA TYR A 342 4.06 6.97 -15.17
C TYR A 342 3.67 5.54 -14.83
N LEU A 343 2.73 5.00 -15.60
CA LEU A 343 2.16 3.68 -15.37
C LEU A 343 3.00 2.58 -16.05
N GLY A 344 3.52 1.64 -15.25
CA GLY A 344 4.17 0.43 -15.75
C GLY A 344 5.47 0.70 -16.50
N VAL A 345 6.39 1.38 -15.82
CA VAL A 345 7.68 1.81 -16.38
C VAL A 345 8.89 1.19 -15.68
N VAL A 346 8.71 0.53 -14.52
CA VAL A 346 9.84 -0.09 -13.78
C VAL A 346 10.67 -0.98 -14.70
N GLY A 347 11.98 -0.74 -14.71
CA GLY A 347 12.97 -1.49 -15.49
C GLY A 347 12.98 -1.22 -17.00
N ALA A 348 12.05 -0.44 -17.53
CA ALA A 348 11.98 -0.05 -18.95
C ALA A 348 12.43 1.42 -19.14
N ASP A 349 12.21 1.98 -20.33
CA ASP A 349 12.27 3.44 -20.49
C ASP A 349 11.26 4.14 -19.56
N TYR A 350 11.50 5.41 -19.26
CA TYR A 350 10.69 6.23 -18.36
C TYR A 350 10.61 5.75 -16.92
N LYS A 351 11.42 4.75 -16.53
CA LYS A 351 11.52 4.25 -15.15
C LYS A 351 11.83 5.32 -14.10
N GLY A 352 12.34 6.49 -14.51
CA GLY A 352 12.58 7.66 -13.65
C GLY A 352 11.37 8.58 -13.40
N GLY A 353 10.23 8.33 -14.03
CA GLY A 353 9.06 9.21 -13.97
C GLY A 353 8.10 8.87 -12.83
N GLY A 354 8.49 9.18 -11.60
CA GLY A 354 7.59 9.25 -10.45
C GLY A 354 7.92 10.45 -9.56
N CYS A 355 6.91 11.07 -8.95
CA CYS A 355 7.05 12.22 -8.07
C CYS A 355 6.05 12.15 -6.92
N THR A 356 6.52 12.49 -5.72
CA THR A 356 5.69 12.73 -4.53
C THR A 356 6.13 14.04 -3.89
N GLY A 357 5.19 14.89 -3.48
CA GLY A 357 5.46 16.14 -2.78
C GLY A 357 4.51 16.41 -1.63
N LEU A 358 5.06 16.52 -0.41
CA LEU A 358 4.35 17.01 0.78
C LEU A 358 5.21 18.01 1.57
N PRO A 359 4.62 19.05 2.20
CA PRO A 359 5.35 19.96 3.09
C PRO A 359 5.94 19.28 4.32
N GLU A 360 5.24 18.25 4.81
CA GLU A 360 5.67 17.38 5.91
C GLU A 360 5.89 15.96 5.39
N PRO A 361 7.06 15.66 4.79
CA PRO A 361 7.34 14.37 4.15
C PRO A 361 7.62 13.24 5.15
N LYS A 362 6.72 13.03 6.12
CA LYS A 362 6.81 12.01 7.18
C LYS A 362 5.51 11.21 7.31
N GLY A 363 5.55 10.15 8.11
CA GLY A 363 4.37 9.33 8.40
C GLY A 363 3.92 8.42 7.27
N ASP A 364 2.83 7.68 7.52
CA ASP A 364 2.16 6.85 6.52
C ASP A 364 1.43 7.74 5.49
N PHE A 365 1.13 9.00 5.78
CA PHE A 365 0.65 9.94 4.76
C PHE A 365 1.67 10.10 3.63
N PHE A 366 2.93 10.39 3.96
CA PHE A 366 3.97 10.44 2.94
C PHE A 366 4.34 9.04 2.43
N ALA A 367 4.57 8.07 3.32
CA ALA A 367 5.10 6.76 2.94
C ALA A 367 4.09 5.86 2.22
N ILE A 368 2.83 5.86 2.63
CA ILE A 368 1.79 4.92 2.18
C ILE A 368 0.78 5.59 1.26
N ASP A 369 0.20 6.73 1.66
CA ASP A 369 -0.81 7.40 0.84
C ASP A 369 -0.21 7.93 -0.48
N TYR A 370 1.06 8.37 -0.46
CA TYR A 370 1.74 8.86 -1.67
C TYR A 370 2.88 7.94 -2.17
N VAL A 371 4.00 7.81 -1.46
CA VAL A 371 5.19 7.16 -2.04
C VAL A 371 4.89 5.72 -2.46
N ALA A 372 4.17 4.95 -1.64
CA ALA A 372 3.76 3.60 -2.01
C ALA A 372 2.74 3.57 -3.15
N HIS A 373 1.84 4.55 -3.22
CA HIS A 373 0.84 4.71 -4.30
C HIS A 373 1.52 5.00 -5.64
N GLU A 374 2.37 6.02 -5.68
CA GLU A 374 3.02 6.48 -6.90
C GLU A 374 4.04 5.47 -7.43
N ILE A 375 4.81 4.84 -6.54
CA ILE A 375 5.65 3.70 -6.95
C ILE A 375 4.78 2.54 -7.44
N GLY A 376 3.57 2.38 -6.90
CA GLY A 376 2.61 1.37 -7.33
C GLY A 376 2.17 1.56 -8.78
N HIS A 377 1.99 2.81 -9.23
CA HIS A 377 1.82 3.14 -10.65
C HIS A 377 3.03 2.76 -11.49
N GLN A 378 4.25 3.05 -11.03
CA GLN A 378 5.46 2.66 -11.76
C GLN A 378 5.52 1.14 -11.97
N PHE A 379 4.96 0.35 -11.04
CA PHE A 379 4.77 -1.11 -11.12
C PHE A 379 3.52 -1.58 -11.90
N ALA A 380 2.83 -0.67 -12.61
CA ALA A 380 1.62 -0.90 -13.40
C ALA A 380 0.32 -1.10 -12.61
N GLY A 381 0.29 -0.75 -11.31
CA GLY A 381 -0.96 -0.70 -10.55
C GLY A 381 -1.86 0.42 -11.05
N ASN A 382 -3.09 0.11 -11.47
CA ASN A 382 -4.10 1.12 -11.77
C ASN A 382 -4.94 1.42 -10.52
N HIS A 383 -5.63 2.56 -10.56
CA HIS A 383 -6.58 2.93 -9.51
C HIS A 383 -7.67 1.88 -9.29
N THR A 384 -8.03 1.63 -8.03
CA THR A 384 -9.02 0.59 -7.66
C THR A 384 -10.40 1.15 -7.30
N PHE A 385 -10.54 2.47 -7.17
CA PHE A 385 -11.76 3.13 -6.72
C PHE A 385 -12.85 3.18 -7.82
N ASN A 386 -14.11 3.36 -7.41
CA ASN A 386 -15.27 3.43 -8.33
C ASN A 386 -16.18 4.64 -8.07
N GLY A 387 -15.71 5.62 -7.32
CA GLY A 387 -16.35 6.93 -7.17
C GLY A 387 -16.41 7.72 -8.48
N VAL A 388 -17.09 8.85 -8.44
CA VAL A 388 -17.31 9.76 -9.59
C VAL A 388 -17.28 11.24 -9.20
N TYR A 389 -16.83 11.55 -7.99
CA TYR A 389 -16.87 12.92 -7.47
C TYR A 389 -15.46 13.48 -7.19
N ARG A 390 -15.20 14.72 -7.63
CA ARG A 390 -13.90 15.41 -7.59
C ARG A 390 -12.75 14.55 -8.14
N SER A 391 -11.77 14.16 -7.32
CA SER A 391 -10.59 13.43 -7.79
C SER A 391 -10.97 12.05 -8.32
N CYS A 392 -12.07 11.47 -7.85
CA CYS A 392 -12.61 10.24 -8.43
C CYS A 392 -13.31 10.45 -9.80
N SER A 393 -13.39 11.68 -10.29
CA SER A 393 -13.91 12.02 -11.64
C SER A 393 -12.73 12.33 -12.58
N GLY A 394 -12.94 13.08 -13.65
CA GLY A 394 -11.84 13.69 -14.42
C GLY A 394 -11.08 12.81 -15.41
N GLY A 395 -10.96 11.50 -15.18
CA GLY A 395 -10.12 10.62 -16.01
C GLY A 395 -9.38 9.59 -15.16
N ASN A 396 -9.10 9.96 -13.91
CA ASN A 396 -8.46 9.13 -12.89
C ASN A 396 -9.09 7.74 -12.69
N ARG A 397 -10.42 7.61 -12.84
CA ARG A 397 -11.07 6.31 -12.65
C ARG A 397 -10.75 5.37 -13.81
N ASN A 398 -10.04 4.28 -13.52
CA ASN A 398 -9.88 3.17 -14.46
C ASN A 398 -11.04 2.18 -14.39
N ASP A 399 -11.78 2.02 -15.50
CA ASP A 399 -13.02 1.26 -15.54
C ASP A 399 -12.86 -0.26 -15.39
N THR A 400 -11.69 -0.81 -15.75
CA THR A 400 -11.41 -2.24 -15.66
C THR A 400 -10.88 -2.69 -14.31
N THR A 401 -10.48 -1.74 -13.47
CA THR A 401 -9.87 -1.97 -12.16
C THR A 401 -10.66 -1.38 -10.99
N SER A 402 -11.73 -0.62 -11.26
CA SER A 402 -12.63 0.00 -10.28
C SER A 402 -13.42 -1.01 -9.42
N VAL A 403 -12.75 -1.67 -8.47
CA VAL A 403 -13.27 -2.76 -7.62
C VAL A 403 -13.57 -2.35 -6.18
N GLU A 404 -13.35 -1.09 -5.80
CA GLU A 404 -13.69 -0.54 -4.49
C GLU A 404 -14.78 0.53 -4.58
N PRO A 405 -15.78 0.55 -3.67
CA PRO A 405 -16.84 1.57 -3.70
C PRO A 405 -16.33 2.94 -3.24
N GLY A 406 -16.86 4.01 -3.83
CA GLY A 406 -16.45 5.37 -3.50
C GLY A 406 -14.97 5.58 -3.82
N SER A 407 -14.26 6.27 -2.94
CA SER A 407 -12.82 6.49 -3.01
C SER A 407 -11.96 5.24 -2.82
N GLY A 408 -12.54 4.15 -2.30
CA GLY A 408 -11.77 2.98 -1.86
C GLY A 408 -10.86 3.26 -0.65
N SER A 409 -10.00 2.28 -0.35
CA SER A 409 -9.17 2.21 0.87
C SER A 409 -7.79 1.58 0.68
N SER A 410 -7.54 0.85 -0.42
CA SER A 410 -6.22 0.23 -0.66
C SER A 410 -5.17 1.24 -1.10
N VAL A 411 -3.90 0.83 -1.14
CA VAL A 411 -2.77 1.67 -1.60
C VAL A 411 -3.00 2.27 -2.96
N MET A 412 -3.69 1.60 -3.89
CA MET A 412 -4.01 2.16 -5.22
C MET A 412 -5.42 2.76 -5.29
N ALA A 413 -6.03 3.11 -4.17
CA ALA A 413 -7.30 3.81 -4.10
C ALA A 413 -7.07 5.31 -3.82
N TYR A 414 -8.15 6.08 -3.78
CA TYR A 414 -8.14 7.55 -3.60
C TYR A 414 -8.68 7.96 -2.24
N ALA A 415 -8.32 7.21 -1.19
CA ALA A 415 -8.77 7.52 0.17
C ALA A 415 -8.55 9.02 0.49
N GLY A 416 -9.58 9.68 1.04
CA GLY A 416 -9.51 11.09 1.43
C GLY A 416 -9.79 12.15 0.36
N ILE A 417 -9.77 11.87 -0.94
CA ILE A 417 -9.73 12.95 -1.95
C ILE A 417 -10.91 13.09 -2.89
N CYS A 418 -11.92 12.24 -2.73
CA CYS A 418 -13.14 12.24 -3.51
C CYS A 418 -14.33 12.91 -2.80
N ARG A 419 -14.09 13.72 -1.76
CA ARG A 419 -15.11 14.46 -0.98
C ARG A 419 -16.24 13.56 -0.46
N GLN A 420 -17.49 13.74 -0.90
CA GLN A 420 -18.62 12.90 -0.48
C GLN A 420 -18.54 11.45 -0.99
N ASP A 421 -17.62 11.16 -1.92
CA ASP A 421 -17.29 9.78 -2.28
C ASP A 421 -16.22 9.16 -1.38
N ASN A 422 -15.63 9.92 -0.43
CA ASN A 422 -14.69 9.39 0.54
C ASN A 422 -15.32 8.28 1.36
N LEU A 423 -14.69 7.12 1.29
CA LEU A 423 -14.95 5.99 2.15
C LEU A 423 -14.34 6.19 3.54
N GLN A 424 -13.15 6.75 3.56
CA GLN A 424 -12.32 7.10 4.71
C GLN A 424 -11.29 8.12 4.26
N ASP A 425 -10.60 8.75 5.22
CA ASP A 425 -9.71 9.87 4.93
C ASP A 425 -8.30 9.46 4.52
N HIS A 426 -7.81 8.29 4.96
CA HIS A 426 -6.46 7.80 4.65
C HIS A 426 -6.42 6.35 4.19
N THR A 427 -5.31 5.97 3.57
CA THR A 427 -5.12 4.64 2.99
C THR A 427 -4.88 3.59 4.07
N ASP A 428 -5.46 2.41 3.91
CA ASP A 428 -5.05 1.24 4.68
C ASP A 428 -3.84 0.58 4.01
N PRO A 429 -2.80 0.16 4.75
CA PRO A 429 -1.51 -0.25 4.20
C PRO A 429 -1.52 -1.66 3.58
N TYR A 430 -2.30 -1.86 2.51
CA TYR A 430 -2.38 -3.11 1.76
C TYR A 430 -2.61 -2.87 0.26
N PHE A 431 -2.14 -3.81 -0.55
CA PHE A 431 -2.47 -3.86 -1.95
C PHE A 431 -3.73 -4.70 -2.19
N SER A 432 -4.68 -4.15 -2.96
CA SER A 432 -5.90 -4.86 -3.33
C SER A 432 -5.59 -6.12 -4.14
N ALA A 433 -6.51 -7.08 -4.14
CA ALA A 433 -6.47 -8.24 -5.02
C ALA A 433 -6.25 -7.87 -6.50
N ARG A 434 -6.74 -6.70 -6.94
CA ARG A 434 -6.58 -6.22 -8.31
C ARG A 434 -5.17 -5.72 -8.56
N THR A 435 -4.62 -4.93 -7.65
CA THR A 435 -3.24 -4.42 -7.75
C THR A 435 -2.23 -5.57 -7.74
N LEU A 436 -2.43 -6.57 -6.87
CA LEU A 436 -1.59 -7.77 -6.84
C LEU A 436 -1.57 -8.48 -8.21
N ASP A 437 -2.71 -8.57 -8.90
CA ASP A 437 -2.77 -9.19 -10.23
C ASP A 437 -1.99 -8.37 -11.28
N GLU A 438 -2.08 -7.04 -11.24
CA GLU A 438 -1.44 -6.16 -12.22
C GLU A 438 0.07 -6.07 -12.05
N VAL A 439 0.55 -5.86 -10.83
CA VAL A 439 1.98 -5.80 -10.53
C VAL A 439 2.66 -7.13 -10.81
N ASN A 440 2.04 -8.26 -10.45
CA ASN A 440 2.59 -9.58 -10.76
C ASN A 440 2.59 -9.87 -12.26
N ALA A 441 1.57 -9.40 -12.99
CA ALA A 441 1.55 -9.54 -14.45
C ALA A 441 2.66 -8.71 -15.11
N TYR A 442 2.86 -7.46 -14.68
CA TYR A 442 3.91 -6.59 -15.22
C TYR A 442 5.30 -7.12 -14.90
N THR A 443 5.60 -7.39 -13.63
CA THR A 443 6.95 -7.84 -13.20
C THR A 443 7.28 -9.27 -13.63
N GLY A 444 6.30 -10.02 -14.15
CA GLY A 444 6.48 -11.36 -14.71
C GLY A 444 6.41 -11.42 -16.24
N ALA A 445 6.15 -10.31 -16.93
CA ALA A 445 6.03 -10.25 -18.38
C ALA A 445 7.39 -9.96 -19.06
N GLY A 446 7.55 -10.45 -20.28
CA GLY A 446 8.59 -9.94 -21.18
C GLY A 446 8.10 -8.68 -21.88
N LEU A 447 8.87 -7.60 -21.78
CA LEU A 447 8.61 -6.32 -22.43
C LEU A 447 9.44 -6.17 -23.72
N PRO A 448 9.08 -5.25 -24.64
CA PRO A 448 9.96 -4.88 -25.75
C PRO A 448 11.30 -4.34 -25.27
N ASP A 449 12.32 -4.45 -26.12
CA ASP A 449 13.62 -3.83 -25.86
C ASP A 449 13.48 -2.30 -25.85
N THR A 450 14.21 -1.64 -24.95
CA THR A 450 14.28 -0.19 -24.83
C THR A 450 15.30 0.36 -25.83
N VAL A 451 15.00 1.52 -26.42
CA VAL A 451 15.96 2.29 -27.23
C VAL A 451 16.95 2.97 -26.30
N GLU A 452 18.25 2.76 -26.52
CA GLU A 452 19.32 3.45 -25.81
C GLU A 452 19.29 4.96 -26.13
N VAL A 453 19.42 5.78 -25.09
CA VAL A 453 19.58 7.24 -25.23
C VAL A 453 20.71 7.70 -24.33
N GLN A 454 21.74 8.30 -24.92
CA GLN A 454 22.85 8.92 -24.22
C GLN A 454 22.82 10.43 -24.45
N THR A 455 23.09 11.21 -23.42
CA THR A 455 23.04 12.68 -23.46
C THR A 455 24.42 13.23 -23.18
N VAL A 456 24.95 14.02 -24.10
CA VAL A 456 26.19 14.77 -23.93
C VAL A 456 25.85 16.10 -23.25
N SER A 457 26.32 16.28 -22.01
CA SER A 457 26.18 17.53 -21.26
C SER A 457 27.47 18.34 -21.32
N LEU A 458 27.39 19.59 -21.75
CA LEU A 458 28.54 20.47 -21.96
C LEU A 458 28.59 21.64 -20.98
N ARG A 459 29.78 22.23 -20.82
CA ARG A 459 30.05 23.49 -20.11
C ARG A 459 31.04 24.33 -20.93
N GLY A 460 30.81 25.64 -20.98
CA GLY A 460 31.70 26.58 -21.69
C GLY A 460 31.70 26.46 -23.22
N PHE A 461 30.78 25.70 -23.80
CA PHE A 461 30.65 25.45 -25.24
C PHE A 461 29.75 26.50 -25.93
N GLY A 462 29.89 26.64 -27.26
CA GLY A 462 29.00 27.47 -28.09
C GLY A 462 29.63 28.78 -28.61
N ALA A 463 30.85 29.13 -28.20
CA ALA A 463 31.59 30.22 -28.83
C ALA A 463 32.06 29.80 -30.25
N PRO A 464 32.19 30.74 -31.22
CA PRO A 464 32.74 30.41 -32.53
C PRO A 464 34.10 29.73 -32.45
N GLY A 465 34.25 28.56 -33.08
CA GLY A 465 35.46 27.73 -33.02
C GLY A 465 35.64 26.94 -31.73
N SER A 466 34.62 26.87 -30.87
CA SER A 466 34.61 25.95 -29.74
C SER A 466 34.30 24.53 -30.23
N THR A 467 35.09 23.57 -29.75
CA THR A 467 34.96 22.15 -30.09
C THR A 467 34.89 21.28 -28.85
N VAL A 468 34.24 20.13 -28.97
CA VAL A 468 34.27 19.02 -28.01
C VAL A 468 34.67 17.73 -28.73
N THR A 469 35.58 16.97 -28.14
CA THR A 469 36.03 15.67 -28.68
C THR A 469 35.30 14.56 -27.93
N LEU A 470 34.58 13.73 -28.68
CA LEU A 470 33.87 12.56 -28.18
C LEU A 470 34.65 11.29 -28.52
N GLY A 471 34.62 10.31 -27.62
CA GLY A 471 35.29 9.02 -27.78
C GLY A 471 34.36 7.83 -27.58
N PHE A 472 34.61 6.75 -28.31
CA PHE A 472 33.89 5.47 -28.24
C PHE A 472 34.83 4.35 -28.72
N ASP A 473 34.99 3.28 -27.96
CA ASP A 473 35.87 2.13 -28.27
C ASP A 473 37.30 2.52 -28.77
N GLY A 474 37.87 3.58 -28.17
CA GLY A 474 39.19 4.11 -28.52
C GLY A 474 39.26 5.01 -29.75
N ASP A 475 38.20 5.07 -30.56
CA ASP A 475 38.04 6.04 -31.64
C ASP A 475 37.52 7.38 -31.11
N THR A 476 37.76 8.46 -31.86
CA THR A 476 37.35 9.81 -31.47
C THR A 476 36.82 10.62 -32.63
N VAL A 477 35.87 11.51 -32.36
CA VAL A 477 35.38 12.51 -33.32
C VAL A 477 35.25 13.87 -32.66
N GLU A 478 35.52 14.94 -33.42
CA GLU A 478 35.34 16.31 -32.94
C GLU A 478 34.00 16.89 -33.42
N VAL A 479 33.25 17.47 -32.49
CA VAL A 479 32.01 18.24 -32.74
C VAL A 479 32.32 19.72 -32.55
N ASP A 480 32.02 20.53 -33.56
CA ASP A 480 32.19 21.99 -33.57
C ASP A 480 30.85 22.68 -33.25
N ALA A 481 30.90 23.85 -32.63
CA ALA A 481 29.70 24.64 -32.30
C ALA A 481 28.85 25.04 -33.53
N THR A 482 29.40 24.93 -34.73
CA THR A 482 28.69 25.20 -36.00
C THR A 482 28.11 23.95 -36.68
N ASP A 483 28.31 22.75 -36.10
CA ASP A 483 27.71 21.54 -36.64
C ASP A 483 26.18 21.58 -36.52
N ASP A 484 25.51 21.26 -37.62
CA ASP A 484 24.08 21.01 -37.63
C ASP A 484 23.77 19.57 -37.21
N ARG A 485 22.48 19.26 -37.03
CA ARG A 485 22.02 17.92 -36.65
C ARG A 485 22.58 16.81 -37.57
N ALA A 486 22.58 17.02 -38.88
CA ALA A 486 22.97 15.98 -39.84
C ALA A 486 24.49 15.71 -39.77
N ALA A 487 25.29 16.75 -39.54
CA ALA A 487 26.72 16.61 -39.31
C ALA A 487 27.02 15.80 -38.05
N ILE A 488 26.30 16.05 -36.94
CA ILE A 488 26.49 15.29 -35.70
C ILE A 488 26.03 13.85 -35.86
N GLU A 489 24.87 13.61 -36.49
CA GLU A 489 24.38 12.25 -36.79
C GLU A 489 25.41 11.45 -37.59
N ALA A 490 25.99 12.04 -38.64
CA ALA A 490 27.03 11.39 -39.44
C ALA A 490 28.31 11.10 -38.63
N LYS A 491 28.72 12.04 -37.77
CA LYS A 491 29.87 11.87 -36.86
C LYS A 491 29.63 10.76 -35.84
N MET A 492 28.45 10.72 -35.22
CA MET A 492 28.07 9.71 -34.24
C MET A 492 27.89 8.32 -34.86
N ALA A 493 27.28 8.23 -36.05
CA ALA A 493 27.19 6.99 -36.80
C ALA A 493 28.56 6.44 -37.19
N THR A 494 29.50 7.33 -37.57
CA THR A 494 30.88 6.95 -37.87
C THR A 494 31.62 6.49 -36.61
N LEU A 495 31.46 7.22 -35.50
CA LEU A 495 32.12 6.94 -34.22
C LEU A 495 31.65 5.60 -33.62
N THR A 496 30.36 5.33 -33.67
CA THR A 496 29.74 4.19 -32.97
C THR A 496 29.48 2.98 -33.87
N GLY A 497 29.49 3.18 -35.19
CA GLY A 497 29.08 2.17 -36.17
C GLY A 497 27.58 1.84 -36.13
N GLN A 498 26.76 2.66 -35.46
CA GLN A 498 25.33 2.44 -35.28
C GLN A 498 24.47 3.47 -36.03
N ASP A 499 23.24 3.08 -36.37
CA ASP A 499 22.23 4.02 -36.83
C ASP A 499 21.74 4.85 -35.64
N VAL A 500 21.96 6.16 -35.69
CA VAL A 500 21.62 7.09 -34.62
C VAL A 500 20.75 8.24 -35.12
N THR A 501 19.92 8.76 -34.21
CA THR A 501 19.22 10.04 -34.35
C THR A 501 19.75 10.99 -33.30
N VAL A 502 20.03 12.24 -33.67
CA VAL A 502 20.50 13.26 -32.72
C VAL A 502 19.39 14.27 -32.44
N ALA A 503 19.22 14.62 -31.18
CA ALA A 503 18.24 15.58 -30.71
C ALA A 503 18.86 16.61 -29.75
N ALA A 504 18.11 17.67 -29.44
CA ALA A 504 18.55 18.68 -28.49
C ALA A 504 18.64 18.07 -27.08
N TRP A 505 19.48 18.67 -26.24
CA TRP A 505 19.56 18.28 -24.84
C TRP A 505 18.16 18.34 -24.21
N GLY A 506 17.72 17.23 -23.60
CA GLY A 506 16.42 17.14 -22.93
C GLY A 506 15.22 16.97 -23.86
N TYR A 507 15.44 16.61 -25.13
CA TYR A 507 14.37 16.25 -26.05
C TYR A 507 13.65 14.98 -25.59
N ASP A 508 12.33 15.03 -25.60
CA ASP A 508 11.47 13.90 -25.28
C ASP A 508 10.27 13.89 -26.25
N PRO A 509 10.19 12.92 -27.17
CA PRO A 509 9.11 12.86 -28.16
C PRO A 509 7.74 12.48 -27.56
N TYR A 510 7.68 12.03 -26.30
CA TYR A 510 6.43 11.73 -25.58
C TYR A 510 6.23 12.58 -24.33
N GLY A 511 7.16 13.47 -24.00
CA GLY A 511 6.92 14.52 -23.02
C GLY A 511 5.83 15.47 -23.53
N SER A 512 5.14 16.16 -22.62
CA SER A 512 4.00 17.04 -22.98
C SER A 512 4.41 18.32 -23.73
N PHE A 513 5.70 18.41 -24.06
CA PHE A 513 6.35 19.47 -24.80
C PHE A 513 5.84 19.60 -26.24
N THR A 514 4.80 20.40 -26.46
CA THR A 514 4.44 20.77 -27.84
C THR A 514 5.50 21.63 -28.51
N ASP A 515 6.39 22.30 -27.74
CA ASP A 515 7.31 23.31 -28.28
C ASP A 515 8.72 23.38 -27.63
N TYR A 516 9.09 22.53 -26.66
CA TYR A 516 10.42 22.66 -26.03
C TYR A 516 11.02 21.39 -25.39
N PRO A 517 12.26 21.00 -25.70
CA PRO A 517 13.11 21.63 -26.70
C PRO A 517 12.67 21.21 -28.11
N ALA A 518 12.71 22.17 -29.03
CA ALA A 518 12.50 21.89 -30.45
C ALA A 518 13.51 20.83 -30.96
N PRO A 519 13.19 20.09 -32.05
CA PRO A 519 14.15 19.23 -32.72
C PRO A 519 15.46 19.97 -33.00
N LEU A 520 16.60 19.32 -32.80
CA LEU A 520 17.92 19.96 -32.96
C LEU A 520 18.06 20.57 -34.36
N THR A 521 18.32 21.87 -34.44
CA THR A 521 18.74 22.56 -35.66
C THR A 521 20.26 22.70 -35.70
N GLU A 522 20.88 23.15 -34.61
CA GLU A 522 22.33 23.32 -34.39
C GLU A 522 22.70 22.93 -32.95
N VAL A 523 23.96 22.51 -32.69
CA VAL A 523 24.41 22.17 -31.32
C VAL A 523 24.22 23.37 -30.38
N THR A 524 23.60 23.15 -29.23
CA THR A 524 23.44 24.18 -28.21
C THR A 524 24.64 24.21 -27.24
N PRO A 525 24.88 25.34 -26.54
CA PRO A 525 25.87 25.42 -25.45
C PRO A 525 25.69 24.36 -24.35
N THR A 526 24.49 23.77 -24.24
CA THR A 526 24.12 22.77 -23.24
C THR A 526 24.47 21.35 -23.64
N GLY A 527 24.59 21.08 -24.95
CA GLY A 527 24.92 19.77 -25.51
C GLY A 527 23.77 19.17 -26.32
N PHE A 528 23.71 17.84 -26.41
CA PHE A 528 22.77 17.13 -27.29
C PHE A 528 22.55 15.68 -26.85
N GLN A 529 21.53 15.04 -27.42
CA GLN A 529 21.19 13.63 -27.18
C GLN A 529 21.50 12.78 -28.41
N VAL A 530 22.03 11.59 -28.16
CA VAL A 530 22.27 10.54 -29.15
C VAL A 530 21.30 9.39 -28.83
N ILE A 531 20.38 9.14 -29.75
CA ILE A 531 19.38 8.09 -29.68
C ILE A 531 19.83 6.98 -30.63
N PHE A 532 20.08 5.77 -30.13
CA PHE A 532 20.58 4.66 -30.94
C PHE A 532 19.45 3.93 -31.66
N ALA A 533 18.78 4.69 -32.52
CA ALA A 533 17.74 4.23 -33.42
C ALA A 533 17.64 5.16 -34.64
N PRO A 534 17.10 4.68 -35.78
CA PRO A 534 16.89 5.51 -36.97
C PRO A 534 15.76 6.55 -36.81
N THR A 535 15.07 6.55 -35.68
CA THR A 535 14.03 7.54 -35.34
C THR A 535 14.18 7.93 -33.89
N ALA A 536 13.73 9.14 -33.54
CA ALA A 536 13.73 9.58 -32.14
C ALA A 536 12.68 8.90 -31.25
N ALA A 537 11.78 8.06 -31.79
CA ALA A 537 10.71 7.43 -31.02
C ALA A 537 11.25 6.34 -30.08
N PRO A 538 11.02 6.40 -28.74
CA PRO A 538 11.50 5.38 -27.81
C PRO A 538 10.81 4.01 -27.92
N ASP A 539 9.80 3.85 -28.78
CA ASP A 539 9.22 2.56 -29.19
C ASP A 539 9.56 2.21 -30.64
N ALA A 540 10.68 2.73 -31.16
CA ALA A 540 11.18 2.36 -32.47
C ALA A 540 11.18 0.82 -32.59
N PRO A 541 10.60 0.24 -33.65
CA PRO A 541 10.55 -1.20 -33.80
C PRO A 541 11.95 -1.74 -34.15
N GLY A 542 12.33 -2.86 -33.54
CA GLY A 542 13.61 -3.51 -33.82
C GLY A 542 14.21 -4.13 -32.55
N PRO A 543 15.25 -4.97 -32.69
CA PRO A 543 16.10 -5.31 -31.56
C PRO A 543 16.92 -4.07 -31.18
N HIS A 544 16.99 -3.78 -29.89
CA HIS A 544 17.86 -2.73 -29.35
C HIS A 544 18.86 -3.39 -28.42
N ALA A 545 20.07 -2.85 -28.36
CA ALA A 545 21.12 -3.34 -27.49
C ALA A 545 21.51 -2.26 -26.48
N ASP A 546 22.02 -2.69 -25.34
CA ASP A 546 22.77 -1.84 -24.43
C ASP A 546 24.07 -1.41 -25.13
N VAL A 547 24.32 -0.10 -25.21
CA VAL A 547 25.46 0.46 -25.94
C VAL A 547 26.44 1.08 -24.96
N GLU A 548 27.73 0.79 -25.13
CA GLU A 548 28.76 1.42 -24.30
C GLU A 548 28.64 2.94 -24.34
N SER A 549 28.93 3.60 -23.22
CA SER A 549 28.78 5.05 -23.15
C SER A 549 29.81 5.76 -24.02
N ILE A 550 29.34 6.70 -24.85
CA ILE A 550 30.19 7.74 -25.44
C ILE A 550 30.85 8.51 -24.30
N THR A 551 32.08 8.98 -24.52
CA THR A 551 32.84 9.74 -23.52
C THR A 551 33.24 11.10 -24.05
N VAL A 552 33.34 12.11 -23.18
CA VAL A 552 33.99 13.37 -23.52
C VAL A 552 35.47 13.26 -23.18
N VAL A 553 36.33 13.29 -24.20
CA VAL A 553 37.78 13.04 -24.04
C VAL A 553 38.64 14.30 -24.21
N GLY A 554 38.04 15.41 -24.66
CA GLY A 554 38.74 16.67 -24.86
C GLY A 554 37.86 17.75 -25.46
N GLY A 555 38.48 18.87 -25.82
CA GLY A 555 37.81 19.99 -26.46
C GLY A 555 38.68 21.25 -26.45
N SER A 556 38.15 22.31 -27.05
CA SER A 556 38.75 23.64 -27.01
C SER A 556 38.89 24.17 -25.57
N ALA A 557 39.80 25.12 -25.34
CA ALA A 557 40.09 25.63 -24.00
C ALA A 557 38.85 26.21 -23.30
N GLY A 558 38.55 25.71 -22.09
CA GLY A 558 37.37 26.12 -21.32
C GLY A 558 36.11 25.30 -21.59
N VAL A 559 36.12 24.43 -22.61
CA VAL A 559 35.06 23.45 -22.85
C VAL A 559 35.33 22.19 -22.04
N SER A 560 34.29 21.70 -21.37
CA SER A 560 34.28 20.40 -20.70
C SER A 560 32.89 19.80 -20.81
N GLY A 561 32.77 18.51 -20.49
CA GLY A 561 31.48 17.84 -20.51
C GLY A 561 31.57 16.44 -19.96
N PHE A 562 30.44 15.77 -19.97
CA PHE A 562 30.29 14.37 -19.63
C PHE A 562 29.10 13.79 -20.41
N VAL A 563 28.98 12.47 -20.39
CA VAL A 563 27.84 11.79 -21.03
C VAL A 563 27.07 11.04 -19.96
N GLY A 564 25.77 11.25 -19.93
CA GLY A 564 24.83 10.53 -19.07
C GLY A 564 23.89 9.65 -19.89
N GLU A 565 23.70 8.42 -19.45
CA GLU A 565 22.78 7.46 -20.05
C GLU A 565 21.34 7.74 -19.56
N THR A 566 20.51 8.27 -20.45
CA THR A 566 19.13 8.66 -20.15
C THR A 566 18.16 7.47 -20.20
N ALA A 567 18.38 6.56 -21.14
CA ALA A 567 17.66 5.30 -21.24
C ALA A 567 18.65 4.20 -21.59
N LYS A 568 18.61 3.11 -20.83
CA LYS A 568 19.40 1.91 -21.05
C LYS A 568 18.75 1.07 -22.15
N GLY A 569 19.51 0.76 -23.18
CA GLY A 569 19.12 -0.05 -24.31
C GLY A 569 18.98 -1.53 -23.98
N GLY A 570 18.21 -2.23 -24.79
CA GLY A 570 18.04 -3.69 -24.68
C GLY A 570 16.89 -4.11 -23.77
N ALA A 571 16.95 -5.36 -23.30
CA ALA A 571 15.85 -5.97 -22.58
C ALA A 571 15.50 -5.20 -21.30
N ALA A 572 14.21 -4.97 -21.06
CA ALA A 572 13.75 -4.31 -19.85
C ALA A 572 14.05 -5.15 -18.59
N ASP A 573 14.44 -4.47 -17.51
CA ASP A 573 14.76 -5.04 -16.21
C ASP A 573 13.52 -5.08 -15.28
N ASN A 574 12.31 -5.21 -15.82
CA ASN A 574 11.04 -5.16 -15.06
C ASN A 574 10.86 -6.34 -14.07
N GLY A 575 11.70 -7.38 -14.19
CA GLY A 575 11.80 -8.48 -13.23
C GLY A 575 12.63 -8.18 -11.98
N GLY A 576 13.28 -7.01 -11.92
CA GLY A 576 14.20 -6.62 -10.85
C GLY A 576 15.64 -6.99 -11.16
N SER A 577 16.59 -6.31 -10.52
CA SER A 577 18.03 -6.49 -10.70
C SER A 577 18.61 -7.68 -9.93
N ALA A 578 17.90 -8.16 -8.91
CA ALA A 578 18.26 -9.36 -8.18
C ALA A 578 17.01 -10.07 -7.62
N SER A 579 17.17 -11.34 -7.24
CA SER A 579 16.14 -12.06 -6.50
C SER A 579 16.74 -12.81 -5.32
N LEU A 580 16.01 -12.84 -4.21
CA LEU A 580 16.32 -13.64 -3.03
C LEU A 580 15.31 -14.79 -2.95
N THR A 581 15.80 -16.01 -3.15
CA THR A 581 15.01 -17.21 -2.86
C THR A 581 15.01 -17.40 -1.35
N THR A 582 13.85 -17.23 -0.71
CA THR A 582 13.75 -17.33 0.75
C THR A 582 13.61 -18.80 1.19
N SER A 583 13.64 -19.04 2.50
CA SER A 583 13.26 -20.34 3.06
C SER A 583 11.75 -20.54 3.19
N ASP A 584 10.98 -19.49 2.89
CA ASP A 584 9.53 -19.40 3.10
C ASP A 584 8.75 -19.96 1.90
N ARG A 585 7.55 -20.48 2.13
CA ARG A 585 6.65 -20.97 1.08
C ARG A 585 5.29 -20.32 1.20
N ALA A 586 4.81 -19.84 0.06
CA ALA A 586 3.49 -19.22 -0.02
C ALA A 586 2.38 -20.16 0.48
N PRO A 587 1.33 -19.61 1.13
CA PRO A 587 0.27 -20.40 1.73
C PRO A 587 -0.57 -21.16 0.68
N GLU A 588 -1.47 -22.02 1.15
CA GLU A 588 -2.43 -22.73 0.30
C GLU A 588 -3.87 -22.56 0.81
N VAL A 589 -4.74 -21.96 -0.01
CA VAL A 589 -6.18 -21.87 0.29
C VAL A 589 -6.89 -23.21 0.06
N THR A 590 -6.89 -24.06 1.08
CA THR A 590 -7.48 -25.41 1.06
C THR A 590 -8.99 -25.44 0.76
N SER A 591 -9.78 -24.47 1.27
CA SER A 591 -11.23 -24.46 1.07
C SER A 591 -11.86 -23.08 1.20
N VAL A 592 -13.03 -22.91 0.57
CA VAL A 592 -13.89 -21.72 0.70
C VAL A 592 -15.35 -22.13 0.79
N THR A 593 -16.19 -21.33 1.44
CA THR A 593 -17.63 -21.57 1.55
C THR A 593 -18.30 -21.57 0.17
N VAL A 594 -19.10 -22.60 -0.11
CA VAL A 594 -19.83 -22.76 -1.38
C VAL A 594 -21.19 -22.04 -1.33
N VAL A 595 -21.20 -20.72 -1.12
CA VAL A 595 -22.44 -19.92 -1.17
C VAL A 595 -22.83 -19.68 -2.63
N ARG A 596 -23.61 -20.59 -3.22
CA ARG A 596 -23.98 -20.48 -4.65
C ARG A 596 -24.92 -19.31 -4.94
N LYS A 597 -25.86 -19.04 -4.03
CA LYS A 597 -26.90 -18.02 -4.21
C LYS A 597 -27.25 -17.33 -2.89
N VAL A 598 -27.36 -16.01 -2.92
CA VAL A 598 -27.88 -15.20 -1.80
C VAL A 598 -29.19 -14.53 -2.20
N PRO A 599 -30.20 -14.47 -1.31
CA PRO A 599 -31.41 -13.68 -1.56
C PRO A 599 -31.07 -12.19 -1.65
N THR A 600 -31.88 -11.42 -2.37
CA THR A 600 -31.73 -9.96 -2.40
C THR A 600 -31.83 -9.38 -0.99
N ARG A 601 -31.11 -8.30 -0.71
CA ARG A 601 -31.21 -7.53 0.55
C ARG A 601 -31.05 -8.38 1.80
N THR A 602 -30.16 -9.38 1.76
CA THR A 602 -29.99 -10.35 2.85
C THR A 602 -28.50 -10.54 3.19
N PRO A 603 -28.09 -10.34 4.45
CA PRO A 603 -26.73 -10.60 4.90
C PRO A 603 -26.24 -12.02 4.63
N PHE A 604 -24.97 -12.15 4.31
CA PHE A 604 -24.30 -13.43 4.04
C PHE A 604 -22.88 -13.46 4.61
N ILE A 605 -22.31 -14.66 4.73
CA ILE A 605 -20.96 -14.86 5.27
C ILE A 605 -20.17 -15.70 4.28
N LEU A 606 -18.94 -15.28 3.99
CA LEU A 606 -17.94 -16.07 3.28
C LEU A 606 -16.87 -16.51 4.28
N THR A 607 -16.36 -17.73 4.10
CA THR A 607 -15.30 -18.29 4.96
C THR A 607 -14.26 -18.97 4.08
N GLY A 608 -13.00 -18.67 4.31
CA GLY A 608 -11.84 -19.35 3.73
C GLY A 608 -11.20 -20.29 4.73
N ARG A 609 -10.35 -21.19 4.27
CA ARG A 609 -9.38 -21.89 5.12
C ARG A 609 -8.11 -22.04 4.32
N ALA A 610 -7.00 -21.69 4.95
CA ALA A 610 -5.69 -21.92 4.40
C ALA A 610 -4.81 -22.67 5.38
N LYS A 611 -3.72 -23.20 4.87
CA LYS A 611 -2.60 -23.73 5.63
C LYS A 611 -1.33 -23.08 5.09
N ASP A 612 -0.33 -23.01 5.95
CA ASP A 612 1.00 -22.57 5.60
C ASP A 612 1.97 -23.76 5.78
N ALA A 613 2.96 -23.89 4.90
CA ALA A 613 3.89 -25.01 4.97
C ALA A 613 4.94 -24.85 6.07
N ASP A 614 5.28 -23.60 6.39
CA ASP A 614 6.32 -23.22 7.34
C ASP A 614 5.72 -22.85 8.71
N GLY A 615 4.39 -22.80 8.79
CA GLY A 615 3.63 -22.62 10.02
C GLY A 615 3.40 -21.17 10.39
N ASP A 616 3.57 -20.26 9.42
CA ASP A 616 3.40 -18.84 9.66
C ASP A 616 1.93 -18.48 9.97
N PRO A 617 1.70 -17.50 10.87
CA PRO A 617 0.38 -16.97 11.10
C PRO A 617 -0.19 -16.34 9.82
N LEU A 618 -1.43 -16.70 9.50
CA LEU A 618 -2.08 -16.27 8.26
C LEU A 618 -3.10 -15.17 8.52
N THR A 619 -3.06 -14.12 7.71
CA THR A 619 -4.13 -13.12 7.63
C THR A 619 -5.01 -13.35 6.40
N TYR A 620 -6.27 -12.94 6.49
CA TYR A 620 -7.30 -13.17 5.47
C TYR A 620 -7.95 -11.84 5.12
N LEU A 621 -8.10 -11.60 3.82
CA LEU A 621 -8.85 -10.46 3.29
C LEU A 621 -9.86 -10.96 2.27
N TRP A 622 -11.13 -10.59 2.45
CA TRP A 622 -12.20 -10.91 1.50
C TRP A 622 -12.61 -9.65 0.76
N GLU A 623 -12.45 -9.68 -0.56
CA GLU A 623 -12.64 -8.52 -1.44
C GLU A 623 -13.69 -8.85 -2.49
N GLN A 624 -14.60 -7.91 -2.78
CA GLN A 624 -15.39 -7.99 -4.00
C GLN A 624 -14.53 -7.52 -5.18
N THR A 625 -14.61 -8.21 -6.31
CA THR A 625 -13.76 -7.99 -7.50
C THR A 625 -14.61 -7.68 -8.73
N ASP A 626 -15.84 -7.22 -8.52
CA ASP A 626 -16.70 -6.75 -9.60
C ASP A 626 -16.30 -5.33 -9.99
N ASP A 627 -15.67 -5.18 -11.15
CA ASP A 627 -15.41 -3.88 -11.78
C ASP A 627 -16.65 -3.35 -12.53
N ALA A 628 -16.64 -2.06 -12.90
CA ALA A 628 -17.71 -1.40 -13.65
C ALA A 628 -17.28 -1.08 -15.10
N ARG A 629 -16.53 -1.98 -15.74
CA ARG A 629 -15.98 -1.79 -17.11
C ARG A 629 -17.03 -1.36 -18.15
N GLY A 630 -16.67 -0.42 -19.01
CA GLY A 630 -17.54 0.14 -20.03
C GLY A 630 -18.78 0.85 -19.47
N ARG A 631 -18.72 1.30 -18.21
CA ARG A 631 -19.72 2.11 -17.53
C ARG A 631 -19.02 3.22 -16.75
N ASP A 632 -19.77 4.29 -16.51
CA ASP A 632 -19.37 5.31 -15.55
C ASP A 632 -19.32 4.70 -14.14
N GLY A 633 -18.52 5.30 -13.26
CA GLY A 633 -18.46 4.91 -11.85
C GLY A 633 -19.81 5.12 -11.15
N THR A 634 -19.86 4.84 -9.85
CA THR A 634 -21.07 5.07 -9.05
C THR A 634 -20.71 5.78 -7.77
N ALA A 635 -21.25 6.99 -7.59
CA ALA A 635 -21.09 7.77 -6.37
C ALA A 635 -21.38 6.90 -5.13
N LEU A 636 -20.59 7.09 -4.08
CA LEU A 636 -20.74 6.38 -2.82
C LEU A 636 -22.19 6.49 -2.31
N PRO A 637 -22.78 7.69 -2.15
CA PRO A 637 -24.16 7.86 -1.66
C PRO A 637 -25.26 7.52 -2.68
N SER A 638 -24.99 6.73 -3.71
CA SER A 638 -26.00 6.28 -4.67
C SER A 638 -26.75 5.03 -4.19
N ASN A 639 -28.09 5.09 -4.20
CA ASN A 639 -28.95 3.91 -4.05
C ASN A 639 -29.07 3.07 -5.34
N GLN A 640 -28.47 3.52 -6.45
CA GLN A 640 -28.56 2.88 -7.76
C GLN A 640 -27.28 2.11 -8.11
N LYS A 641 -26.86 1.17 -7.25
CA LYS A 641 -25.68 0.33 -7.47
C LYS A 641 -26.02 -0.87 -8.36
N VAL A 642 -25.98 -0.68 -9.68
CA VAL A 642 -26.33 -1.70 -10.67
C VAL A 642 -25.12 -2.56 -11.07
N PHE A 643 -23.96 -1.93 -11.27
CA PHE A 643 -22.70 -2.55 -11.66
C PHE A 643 -21.62 -2.24 -10.63
N GLY A 644 -20.49 -2.94 -10.72
CA GLY A 644 -19.33 -2.68 -9.87
C GLY A 644 -19.47 -3.17 -8.42
N PRO A 645 -18.63 -2.64 -7.53
CA PRO A 645 -18.51 -3.11 -6.15
C PRO A 645 -19.64 -2.59 -5.27
N LEU A 646 -20.05 -3.42 -4.33
CA LEU A 646 -21.08 -3.15 -3.33
C LEU A 646 -20.51 -3.11 -1.90
N PHE A 647 -19.38 -3.77 -1.67
CA PHE A 647 -18.77 -3.95 -0.37
C PHE A 647 -17.33 -3.45 -0.40
N ARG A 648 -16.97 -2.54 0.51
CA ARG A 648 -15.59 -2.11 0.76
C ARG A 648 -14.71 -3.28 1.20
N VAL A 649 -13.40 -3.09 1.26
CA VAL A 649 -12.46 -4.18 1.57
C VAL A 649 -12.45 -4.55 3.04
N PHE A 650 -12.38 -3.58 3.94
CA PHE A 650 -12.54 -3.80 5.38
C PHE A 650 -13.98 -3.64 5.83
N GLY A 651 -14.35 -4.32 6.92
CA GLY A 651 -15.71 -4.27 7.46
C GLY A 651 -16.09 -2.93 8.08
N THR A 652 -15.13 -2.03 8.27
CA THR A 652 -15.22 -0.70 8.88
C THR A 652 -14.40 0.29 8.05
N ALA A 653 -14.82 1.55 8.00
CA ALA A 653 -13.98 2.63 7.50
C ALA A 653 -12.92 2.91 8.56
N ALA A 654 -11.67 3.16 8.14
CA ALA A 654 -10.66 3.65 9.06
C ALA A 654 -11.04 5.05 9.55
N ASP A 655 -10.73 5.33 10.81
CA ASP A 655 -10.91 6.64 11.44
C ASP A 655 -9.51 7.14 11.80
N VAL A 656 -8.87 7.75 10.80
CA VAL A 656 -7.52 8.30 10.87
C VAL A 656 -7.66 9.79 10.62
N SER A 657 -7.22 10.62 11.56
CA SER A 657 -7.20 12.06 11.33
C SER A 657 -5.98 12.46 10.49
N ASP A 658 -6.03 13.62 9.82
CA ASP A 658 -4.88 14.17 9.09
C ASP A 658 -3.61 14.21 9.98
N ALA A 659 -3.78 14.50 11.27
CA ALA A 659 -2.68 14.52 12.23
C ALA A 659 -2.07 13.14 12.47
N ASP A 660 -2.93 12.16 12.65
CA ASP A 660 -2.55 10.77 12.89
C ASP A 660 -1.88 10.16 11.64
N SER A 661 -2.20 10.67 10.45
CA SER A 661 -1.57 10.24 9.20
C SER A 661 -0.07 10.53 9.12
N LEU A 662 0.42 11.53 9.88
CA LEU A 662 1.84 11.90 9.94
C LEU A 662 2.72 10.93 10.77
N GLU A 663 2.14 9.86 11.28
CA GLU A 663 2.81 8.77 11.99
C GLU A 663 2.92 7.53 11.09
N SER A 664 3.93 6.67 11.28
CA SER A 664 4.12 5.47 10.44
C SER A 664 4.41 4.19 11.22
N PRO A 665 3.46 3.22 11.30
CA PRO A 665 2.09 3.21 10.76
C PRO A 665 1.13 4.36 11.13
N SER A 666 0.01 4.55 10.43
CA SER A 666 -1.03 5.45 10.97
C SER A 666 -1.86 4.80 12.10
N PRO A 667 -2.28 5.57 13.11
CA PRO A 667 -3.32 5.24 14.08
C PRO A 667 -4.65 4.90 13.43
N GLY A 668 -5.45 3.98 13.98
CA GLY A 668 -6.83 3.77 13.52
C GLY A 668 -7.00 3.10 12.14
N ILE A 669 -5.91 2.83 11.43
CA ILE A 669 -5.90 2.07 10.16
C ILE A 669 -6.56 0.70 10.30
N ASN A 670 -7.10 0.20 9.21
CA ASN A 670 -7.51 -1.20 9.11
C ASN A 670 -6.34 -2.08 8.67
N LEU A 671 -6.25 -3.25 9.30
CA LEU A 671 -5.28 -4.28 9.02
C LEU A 671 -5.98 -5.61 8.79
N ALA A 672 -5.39 -6.45 7.93
CA ALA A 672 -5.91 -7.79 7.71
C ALA A 672 -5.89 -8.59 9.03
N THR A 673 -6.88 -9.48 9.21
CA THR A 673 -7.02 -10.24 10.46
C THR A 673 -6.80 -11.72 10.22
N GLY A 674 -6.50 -12.47 11.28
CA GLY A 674 -6.53 -13.94 11.24
C GLY A 674 -7.94 -14.53 11.09
N ALA A 675 -8.98 -13.70 10.96
CA ALA A 675 -10.36 -14.18 10.85
C ALA A 675 -10.64 -14.71 9.44
N PRO A 676 -10.86 -16.02 9.27
CA PRO A 676 -11.09 -16.59 7.94
C PRO A 676 -12.46 -16.23 7.36
N SER A 677 -13.36 -15.67 8.16
CA SER A 677 -14.74 -15.39 7.80
C SER A 677 -15.05 -13.91 7.85
N ARG A 678 -15.73 -13.41 6.82
CA ARG A 678 -16.27 -12.05 6.78
C ARG A 678 -17.78 -12.09 6.53
N SER A 679 -18.49 -11.24 7.27
CA SER A 679 -19.90 -10.96 7.03
C SER A 679 -20.04 -9.82 6.03
N PHE A 680 -21.06 -9.90 5.18
CA PHE A 680 -21.41 -8.86 4.20
C PHE A 680 -22.89 -8.47 4.37
N PRO A 681 -23.20 -7.27 4.90
CA PRO A 681 -22.29 -6.29 5.51
C PRO A 681 -21.57 -6.81 6.75
N ASP A 682 -20.62 -6.04 7.29
CA ASP A 682 -20.00 -6.37 8.58
C ASP A 682 -21.05 -6.68 9.67
N LEU A 683 -20.71 -7.60 10.56
CA LEU A 683 -21.64 -8.09 11.57
C LEU A 683 -22.11 -6.99 12.51
N ALA A 684 -21.26 -6.03 12.90
CA ALA A 684 -21.65 -4.90 13.74
C ALA A 684 -22.73 -4.05 13.04
N GLN A 685 -22.57 -3.79 11.75
CA GLN A 685 -23.54 -3.07 10.93
C GLN A 685 -24.86 -3.83 10.79
N VAL A 686 -24.81 -5.16 10.60
CA VAL A 686 -26.02 -6.01 10.59
C VAL A 686 -26.73 -5.97 11.94
N LEU A 687 -25.98 -5.93 13.05
CA LEU A 687 -26.51 -5.91 14.41
C LEU A 687 -27.13 -4.56 14.80
N SER A 688 -26.57 -3.44 14.34
CA SER A 688 -27.15 -2.10 14.51
C SER A 688 -28.38 -1.91 13.61
N GLY A 689 -28.44 -2.65 12.50
CA GLY A 689 -29.50 -2.55 11.51
C GLY A 689 -29.28 -1.41 10.52
N ASN A 690 -28.08 -0.81 10.49
CA ASN A 690 -27.66 0.22 9.54
C ASN A 690 -27.37 -0.38 8.17
N THR A 691 -28.39 -0.96 7.54
CA THR A 691 -28.27 -1.63 6.23
C THR A 691 -29.47 -1.30 5.36
N ASN A 692 -29.30 -1.44 4.05
CA ASN A 692 -30.40 -1.36 3.08
C ASN A 692 -31.32 -2.62 3.10
N ALA A 693 -31.17 -3.57 4.04
CA ALA A 693 -31.90 -4.86 4.03
C ALA A 693 -33.43 -4.71 4.06
N ARG A 694 -33.96 -3.73 4.80
CA ARG A 694 -35.41 -3.55 5.01
C ARG A 694 -36.10 -2.87 3.84
N THR A 695 -35.54 -1.76 3.41
CA THR A 695 -36.12 -0.80 2.45
C THR A 695 -35.58 -1.05 1.04
N GLY A 696 -34.41 -1.69 0.91
CA GLY A 696 -33.64 -1.71 -0.32
C GLY A 696 -32.89 -0.41 -0.59
N ARG A 697 -32.87 0.53 0.38
CA ARG A 697 -32.23 1.84 0.26
C ARG A 697 -31.57 2.25 1.56
N CYS A 698 -30.44 2.93 1.47
CA CYS A 698 -29.85 3.68 2.56
C CYS A 698 -30.59 5.01 2.76
N PRO A 699 -30.44 5.67 3.93
CA PRO A 699 -30.99 7.01 4.14
C PRO A 699 -30.48 7.99 3.07
N VAL A 700 -31.30 8.98 2.73
CA VAL A 700 -30.93 9.99 1.73
C VAL A 700 -29.73 10.78 2.23
N ALA A 701 -28.66 10.82 1.43
CA ALA A 701 -27.50 11.65 1.70
C ALA A 701 -27.80 13.12 1.35
N PRO A 702 -27.14 14.09 2.00
CA PRO A 702 -27.18 15.47 1.54
C PRO A 702 -26.65 15.57 0.09
N PRO A 703 -27.08 16.57 -0.69
CA PRO A 703 -26.48 16.79 -2.01
C PRO A 703 -24.98 17.10 -1.88
N PRO A 704 -24.17 16.78 -2.90
CA PRO A 704 -22.78 17.20 -2.93
C PRO A 704 -22.68 18.73 -2.95
N PRO A 705 -21.66 19.31 -2.29
CA PRO A 705 -21.36 20.73 -2.45
C PRO A 705 -20.96 21.01 -3.92
N PRO A 706 -20.85 22.28 -4.33
CA PRO A 706 -20.17 22.63 -5.57
C PRO A 706 -18.71 22.11 -5.58
N ASP A 707 -18.14 21.88 -6.77
CA ASP A 707 -16.77 21.34 -6.92
C ASP A 707 -15.69 22.26 -6.33
N ASP A 708 -15.95 23.56 -6.28
CA ASP A 708 -15.12 24.63 -5.68
C ASP A 708 -15.47 24.92 -4.21
N GLY A 709 -16.48 24.24 -3.64
CA GLY A 709 -16.89 24.41 -2.25
C GLY A 709 -15.95 23.73 -1.23
N PRO A 710 -16.15 23.92 0.08
CA PRO A 710 -15.38 23.21 1.11
C PRO A 710 -15.68 21.70 1.09
N ASN A 711 -14.74 20.86 1.56
CA ASN A 711 -15.01 19.44 1.74
C ASN A 711 -16.08 19.26 2.84
N VAL A 712 -17.15 18.51 2.53
CA VAL A 712 -18.21 18.18 3.49
C VAL A 712 -18.35 16.65 3.51
N PRO A 713 -17.65 15.96 4.42
CA PRO A 713 -17.73 14.51 4.54
C PRO A 713 -19.15 14.04 4.81
N LEU A 714 -19.47 12.82 4.37
CA LEU A 714 -20.74 12.19 4.72
C LEU A 714 -20.72 11.73 6.19
N ASP A 715 -21.89 11.77 6.83
CA ASP A 715 -22.06 11.16 8.15
C ASP A 715 -21.59 9.69 8.12
N PRO A 716 -20.76 9.24 9.09
CA PRO A 716 -20.24 7.87 9.08
C PRO A 716 -21.32 6.80 8.96
N ALA A 717 -22.51 6.99 9.54
CA ALA A 717 -23.60 6.03 9.40
C ALA A 717 -24.14 5.94 7.96
N LEU A 718 -24.05 7.02 7.16
CA LEU A 718 -24.34 6.97 5.74
C LEU A 718 -23.25 6.20 5.00
N VAL A 719 -21.97 6.52 5.24
CA VAL A 719 -20.82 5.83 4.64
C VAL A 719 -20.92 4.32 4.86
N GLU A 720 -21.15 3.88 6.09
CA GLU A 720 -21.37 2.48 6.45
C GLU A 720 -22.47 1.82 5.60
N CYS A 721 -23.64 2.46 5.48
CA CYS A 721 -24.74 1.87 4.72
C CYS A 721 -24.44 1.77 3.22
N TYR A 722 -23.80 2.80 2.66
CA TYR A 722 -23.54 2.92 1.23
C TYR A 722 -22.31 2.13 0.75
N SER A 723 -21.33 1.90 1.61
CA SER A 723 -20.11 1.14 1.29
C SER A 723 -20.23 -0.37 1.55
N GLU A 724 -21.28 -0.81 2.24
CA GLU A 724 -21.61 -2.22 2.48
C GLU A 724 -23.07 -2.49 2.05
N PHE A 725 -23.32 -2.34 0.74
CA PHE A 725 -24.68 -2.31 0.20
C PHE A 725 -25.17 -3.69 -0.23
N LEU A 726 -26.22 -4.23 0.41
CA LEU A 726 -26.74 -5.55 0.00
C LEU A 726 -27.32 -5.52 -1.42
N PRO A 727 -27.09 -6.57 -2.24
CA PRO A 727 -27.53 -6.60 -3.62
C PRO A 727 -29.06 -6.56 -3.73
N THR A 728 -29.57 -5.72 -4.63
CA THR A 728 -30.99 -5.66 -4.99
C THR A 728 -31.27 -6.55 -6.22
N ALA A 729 -32.54 -6.65 -6.63
CA ALA A 729 -32.89 -7.37 -7.86
C ALA A 729 -32.32 -6.68 -9.12
N ALA A 730 -32.01 -5.38 -9.05
CA ALA A 730 -31.45 -4.61 -10.14
C ALA A 730 -29.97 -4.97 -10.41
N TYR A 731 -29.23 -5.41 -9.38
CA TYR A 731 -27.79 -5.69 -9.49
C TYR A 731 -27.47 -6.64 -10.65
N GLN A 732 -26.44 -6.30 -11.42
CA GLN A 732 -26.00 -7.01 -12.60
C GLN A 732 -24.58 -7.57 -12.49
N GLY A 733 -23.75 -7.09 -11.56
CA GLY A 733 -22.33 -7.51 -11.44
C GLY A 733 -21.42 -6.72 -12.36
N THR A 734 -20.28 -7.31 -12.74
CA THR A 734 -19.43 -6.75 -13.81
C THR A 734 -20.07 -6.87 -15.20
N PRO A 735 -20.09 -5.79 -16.00
CA PRO A 735 -20.50 -5.82 -17.41
C PRO A 735 -19.75 -6.90 -18.23
N GLY A 736 -20.47 -7.65 -19.05
CA GLY A 736 -19.89 -8.72 -19.88
C GLY A 736 -19.52 -10.01 -19.13
N LYS A 737 -19.51 -10.02 -17.79
CA LYS A 737 -19.37 -11.25 -16.97
C LYS A 737 -20.75 -11.85 -16.65
N GLN A 738 -20.77 -12.83 -15.75
CA GLN A 738 -21.99 -13.54 -15.37
C GLN A 738 -23.04 -12.60 -14.75
N LYS A 739 -24.12 -12.33 -15.49
CA LYS A 739 -25.19 -11.42 -15.06
C LYS A 739 -25.82 -11.80 -13.72
N GLY A 740 -25.90 -10.82 -12.82
CA GLY A 740 -26.51 -10.96 -11.50
C GLY A 740 -25.69 -11.84 -10.56
N ALA A 741 -24.37 -11.86 -10.72
CA ALA A 741 -23.43 -12.47 -9.81
C ALA A 741 -22.49 -11.41 -9.22
N MET A 742 -22.03 -11.67 -8.00
CA MET A 742 -20.92 -10.97 -7.37
C MET A 742 -19.70 -11.90 -7.38
N HIS A 743 -18.54 -11.36 -7.67
CA HIS A 743 -17.26 -12.07 -7.67
C HIS A 743 -16.46 -11.62 -6.46
N PHE A 744 -16.01 -12.58 -5.66
CA PHE A 744 -15.19 -12.34 -4.48
C PHE A 744 -13.86 -13.05 -4.61
N ARG A 745 -12.84 -12.52 -3.96
CA ARG A 745 -11.57 -13.19 -3.72
C ARG A 745 -11.34 -13.24 -2.21
N VAL A 746 -10.84 -14.38 -1.72
CA VAL A 746 -10.09 -14.40 -0.46
C VAL A 746 -8.61 -14.38 -0.80
N THR A 747 -7.91 -13.40 -0.29
CA THR A 747 -6.45 -13.27 -0.36
C THR A 747 -5.90 -13.63 1.01
N VAL A 748 -4.97 -14.58 1.07
CA VAL A 748 -4.33 -15.07 2.29
C VAL A 748 -2.85 -14.76 2.21
N ARG A 749 -2.32 -14.17 3.27
CA ARG A 749 -0.93 -13.73 3.38
C ARG A 749 -0.28 -14.40 4.59
N ASP A 750 0.96 -14.81 4.43
CA ASP A 750 1.82 -15.28 5.54
C ASP A 750 2.62 -14.14 6.20
N GLY A 751 2.68 -12.97 5.56
CA GLY A 751 3.44 -11.79 6.01
C GLY A 751 4.95 -11.88 5.75
N ARG A 752 5.40 -12.77 4.85
CA ARG A 752 6.78 -12.95 4.37
C ARG A 752 6.88 -12.83 2.84
N GLY A 753 5.84 -12.29 2.22
CA GLY A 753 5.73 -12.14 0.77
C GLY A 753 5.01 -13.30 0.08
N GLY A 754 4.65 -14.35 0.80
CA GLY A 754 3.83 -15.41 0.26
C GLY A 754 2.35 -15.06 0.31
N VAL A 755 1.74 -15.08 -0.87
CA VAL A 755 0.32 -14.81 -1.06
C VAL A 755 -0.33 -15.97 -1.80
N ALA A 756 -1.51 -16.36 -1.34
CA ALA A 756 -2.38 -17.29 -2.05
C ALA A 756 -3.81 -16.80 -2.04
N TYR A 757 -4.58 -17.16 -3.06
CA TYR A 757 -5.96 -16.71 -3.16
C TYR A 757 -6.91 -17.76 -3.70
N ARG A 758 -8.20 -17.51 -3.50
CA ARG A 758 -9.27 -18.27 -4.15
C ARG A 758 -10.44 -17.37 -4.51
N ASN A 759 -10.86 -17.46 -5.78
CA ASN A 759 -12.02 -16.74 -6.28
C ASN A 759 -13.32 -17.51 -5.99
N VAL A 760 -14.38 -16.77 -5.67
CA VAL A 760 -15.72 -17.26 -5.36
C VAL A 760 -16.75 -16.46 -6.13
N VAL A 761 -17.75 -17.13 -6.69
CA VAL A 761 -18.86 -16.46 -7.38
C VAL A 761 -20.17 -16.70 -6.62
N VAL A 762 -20.84 -15.61 -6.26
CA VAL A 762 -22.09 -15.62 -5.49
C VAL A 762 -23.22 -15.04 -6.34
N LYS A 763 -24.20 -15.85 -6.72
CA LYS A 763 -25.33 -15.38 -7.54
C LYS A 763 -26.41 -14.69 -6.71
N VAL A 764 -26.96 -13.60 -7.22
CA VAL A 764 -28.13 -12.94 -6.62
C VAL A 764 -29.41 -13.68 -7.01
N ALA A 765 -30.14 -14.20 -6.03
CA ALA A 765 -31.44 -14.80 -6.23
C ALA A 765 -32.52 -13.72 -6.33
N LYS A 766 -32.65 -13.11 -7.52
CA LYS A 766 -33.55 -11.96 -7.80
C LYS A 766 -35.02 -12.15 -7.44
N LYS A 767 -35.49 -13.40 -7.32
CA LYS A 767 -36.87 -13.77 -6.95
C LYS A 767 -37.04 -14.17 -5.48
N ALA A 768 -36.03 -13.94 -4.64
CA ALA A 768 -36.04 -14.26 -3.22
C ALA A 768 -35.45 -13.11 -2.38
N GLY A 769 -35.86 -13.07 -1.11
CA GLY A 769 -35.44 -12.05 -0.14
C GLY A 769 -36.42 -10.87 -0.02
N PRO A 770 -36.24 -10.02 1.00
CA PRO A 770 -35.22 -10.09 2.04
C PRO A 770 -35.59 -11.18 3.05
N PHE A 771 -34.59 -11.92 3.53
CA PHE A 771 -34.75 -12.84 4.63
C PHE A 771 -34.57 -12.05 5.94
N LEU A 772 -35.60 -11.99 6.79
CA LEU A 772 -35.60 -11.09 7.96
C LEU A 772 -36.24 -11.77 9.18
N VAL A 773 -35.56 -11.73 10.33
CA VAL A 773 -36.20 -12.09 11.61
C VAL A 773 -37.15 -10.96 12.04
N THR A 774 -38.37 -11.34 12.43
CA THR A 774 -39.44 -10.40 12.80
C THR A 774 -39.85 -10.50 14.27
N SER A 775 -39.45 -11.57 14.98
CA SER A 775 -39.64 -11.72 16.42
C SER A 775 -38.46 -11.16 17.23
N GLN A 776 -38.63 -11.05 18.56
CA GLN A 776 -37.63 -10.47 19.49
C GLN A 776 -37.11 -9.10 18.98
N ALA A 777 -38.03 -8.25 18.54
CA ALA A 777 -37.71 -7.02 17.82
C ALA A 777 -37.60 -5.76 18.70
N LYS A 778 -37.70 -5.90 20.03
CA LYS A 778 -37.70 -4.80 21.00
C LYS A 778 -36.85 -5.15 22.22
N THR A 779 -36.10 -4.18 22.73
CA THR A 779 -35.30 -4.27 23.97
C THR A 779 -36.13 -4.52 25.23
N SER A 780 -37.42 -4.21 25.17
CA SER A 780 -38.39 -4.49 26.24
C SER A 780 -38.85 -5.95 26.30
N TYR A 781 -38.50 -6.79 25.32
CA TYR A 781 -38.86 -8.20 25.36
C TYR A 781 -38.08 -8.93 26.46
N VAL A 782 -38.80 -9.62 27.36
CA VAL A 782 -38.24 -10.41 28.45
C VAL A 782 -38.76 -11.84 28.36
N ALA A 783 -37.84 -12.80 28.36
CA ALA A 783 -38.16 -14.22 28.41
C ALA A 783 -37.58 -14.87 29.67
N LYS A 784 -38.27 -15.89 30.20
CA LYS A 784 -37.77 -16.67 31.33
C LYS A 784 -36.78 -17.72 30.83
N LYS A 785 -35.64 -17.90 31.50
CA LYS A 785 -34.71 -19.01 31.21
C LYS A 785 -35.44 -20.36 31.27
N GLY A 786 -35.15 -21.28 30.37
CA GLY A 786 -35.85 -22.56 30.27
C GLY A 786 -37.23 -22.52 29.58
N SER A 787 -37.80 -21.33 29.35
CA SER A 787 -39.10 -21.19 28.68
C SER A 787 -38.99 -21.40 27.17
N THR A 788 -40.12 -21.72 26.54
CA THR A 788 -40.24 -21.76 25.09
C THR A 788 -40.63 -20.40 24.54
N ILE A 789 -39.95 -19.93 23.49
CA ILE A 789 -40.26 -18.68 22.81
C ILE A 789 -40.56 -18.93 21.33
N PRO A 790 -41.47 -18.15 20.70
CA PRO A 790 -41.65 -18.18 19.26
C PRO A 790 -40.54 -17.37 18.57
N VAL A 791 -39.94 -17.95 17.54
CA VAL A 791 -39.05 -17.28 16.57
C VAL A 791 -39.77 -17.21 15.23
N ARG A 792 -39.87 -16.01 14.64
CA ARG A 792 -40.54 -15.76 13.36
C ARG A 792 -39.61 -15.04 12.39
N TRP A 793 -39.70 -15.39 11.12
CA TRP A 793 -38.93 -14.74 10.05
C TRP A 793 -39.71 -14.69 8.74
N LYS A 794 -39.36 -13.72 7.88
CA LYS A 794 -39.88 -13.61 6.52
C LYS A 794 -39.14 -14.59 5.61
N VAL A 795 -39.85 -15.60 5.11
CA VAL A 795 -39.27 -16.59 4.17
C VAL A 795 -38.99 -15.97 2.82
N ASN A 796 -39.91 -15.18 2.27
CA ASN A 796 -39.74 -14.43 1.00
C ASN A 796 -39.05 -15.23 -0.12
N GLY A 797 -39.59 -16.40 -0.46
CA GLY A 797 -39.07 -17.24 -1.55
C GLY A 797 -37.79 -18.03 -1.23
N THR A 798 -37.13 -17.80 -0.09
CA THR A 798 -35.86 -18.46 0.27
C THR A 798 -35.98 -19.96 0.51
N ARG A 799 -37.20 -20.52 0.63
CA ARG A 799 -37.42 -21.98 0.66
C ARG A 799 -36.92 -22.69 -0.61
N LYS A 800 -36.80 -21.98 -1.73
CA LYS A 800 -36.19 -22.50 -2.97
C LYS A 800 -34.66 -22.57 -2.89
N LEU A 801 -34.03 -21.78 -2.02
CA LEU A 801 -32.59 -21.73 -1.81
C LEU A 801 -32.15 -22.67 -0.68
N THR A 802 -32.89 -22.67 0.42
CA THR A 802 -32.69 -23.61 1.52
C THR A 802 -34.02 -24.15 2.05
N LYS A 803 -34.14 -25.48 2.14
CA LYS A 803 -35.32 -26.14 2.70
C LYS A 803 -35.39 -26.05 4.21
N LYS A 804 -34.24 -25.90 4.86
CA LYS A 804 -34.09 -25.93 6.31
C LYS A 804 -33.23 -24.76 6.80
N VAL A 805 -33.43 -24.36 8.05
CA VAL A 805 -32.68 -23.30 8.73
C VAL A 805 -32.19 -23.79 10.10
N THR A 806 -31.17 -23.13 10.62
CA THR A 806 -30.67 -23.33 11.99
C THR A 806 -30.88 -22.04 12.77
N ILE A 807 -31.29 -22.16 14.03
CA ILE A 807 -31.55 -21.02 14.92
C ILE A 807 -30.52 -21.06 16.05
N TYR A 808 -29.78 -19.96 16.20
CA TYR A 808 -28.82 -19.79 17.30
C TYR A 808 -29.23 -18.66 18.23
N LEU A 809 -28.80 -18.78 19.48
CA LEU A 809 -28.87 -17.77 20.52
C LEU A 809 -27.48 -17.19 20.76
N SER A 810 -27.37 -15.86 20.70
CA SER A 810 -26.28 -15.11 21.30
C SER A 810 -26.73 -14.55 22.65
N THR A 811 -25.80 -14.46 23.60
CA THR A 811 -26.01 -13.84 24.92
C THR A 811 -25.16 -12.60 25.14
N ASN A 812 -24.42 -12.16 24.11
CA ASN A 812 -23.45 -11.08 24.16
C ASN A 812 -23.66 -10.09 23.00
N GLY A 813 -24.91 -9.81 22.67
CA GLY A 813 -25.29 -8.81 21.67
C GLY A 813 -25.05 -9.23 20.23
N GLY A 814 -24.80 -10.51 19.96
CA GLY A 814 -24.47 -11.01 18.62
C GLY A 814 -22.99 -11.22 18.36
N LYS A 815 -22.10 -10.94 19.31
CA LYS A 815 -20.64 -11.16 19.15
C LYS A 815 -20.29 -12.64 18.93
N THR A 816 -21.01 -13.55 19.56
CA THR A 816 -20.82 -15.01 19.37
C THR A 816 -22.15 -15.76 19.23
N TRP A 817 -22.17 -16.80 18.40
CA TRP A 817 -23.35 -17.63 18.07
C TRP A 817 -23.17 -19.10 18.46
N SER A 818 -22.80 -19.36 19.72
CA SER A 818 -22.39 -20.69 20.19
C SER A 818 -23.54 -21.63 20.57
N ARG A 819 -24.77 -21.12 20.78
CA ARG A 819 -25.88 -21.93 21.32
C ARG A 819 -26.91 -22.23 20.25
N THR A 820 -27.01 -23.50 19.85
CA THR A 820 -28.06 -23.95 18.92
C THR A 820 -29.38 -24.11 19.66
N LEU A 821 -30.42 -23.40 19.23
CA LEU A 821 -31.78 -23.52 19.75
C LEU A 821 -32.65 -24.49 18.94
N ALA A 822 -32.44 -24.53 17.63
CA ALA A 822 -33.07 -25.50 16.74
C ALA A 822 -32.13 -25.81 15.58
N ARG A 823 -31.87 -27.10 15.35
CA ARG A 823 -31.07 -27.58 14.22
C ARG A 823 -31.98 -28.01 13.08
N ALA A 824 -31.72 -27.49 11.89
CA ALA A 824 -32.32 -27.97 10.65
C ALA A 824 -33.87 -28.01 10.63
N THR A 825 -34.52 -26.99 11.21
CA THR A 825 -35.99 -26.83 11.13
C THR A 825 -36.41 -26.37 9.74
N ALA A 826 -37.67 -26.57 9.35
CA ALA A 826 -38.20 -26.16 8.06
C ALA A 826 -38.06 -24.64 7.86
N ASN A 827 -37.69 -24.21 6.64
CA ASN A 827 -37.70 -22.79 6.28
C ASN A 827 -39.13 -22.33 5.95
N ASP A 828 -39.99 -22.26 6.96
CA ASP A 828 -41.42 -21.97 6.84
C ASP A 828 -41.89 -20.68 7.53
N GLY A 829 -40.97 -19.96 8.17
CA GLY A 829 -41.20 -18.64 8.77
C GLY A 829 -41.51 -18.68 10.25
N LYS A 830 -41.58 -19.86 10.89
CA LYS A 830 -41.85 -19.98 12.33
C LYS A 830 -41.17 -21.19 12.95
N GLN A 831 -40.69 -21.03 14.17
CA GLN A 831 -40.24 -22.14 15.01
C GLN A 831 -40.45 -21.78 16.48
N VAL A 832 -40.92 -22.72 17.29
CA VAL A 832 -40.87 -22.59 18.75
C VAL A 832 -39.57 -23.22 19.23
N VAL A 833 -38.82 -22.48 20.05
CA VAL A 833 -37.51 -22.91 20.57
C VAL A 833 -37.48 -22.81 22.08
N GLN A 834 -36.76 -23.72 22.74
CA GLN A 834 -36.57 -23.68 24.18
C GLN A 834 -35.29 -22.91 24.52
N LEU A 835 -35.41 -21.89 25.39
CA LEU A 835 -34.25 -21.19 25.93
C LEU A 835 -33.51 -22.06 26.94
N PRO A 836 -32.16 -21.99 27.01
CA PRO A 836 -31.40 -22.77 27.99
C PRO A 836 -31.79 -22.40 29.43
N ARG A 837 -31.92 -23.41 30.32
CA ARG A 837 -32.30 -23.21 31.73
C ARG A 837 -31.26 -22.47 32.56
N GLY A 838 -29.99 -22.53 32.17
CA GLY A 838 -28.85 -21.93 32.87
C GLY A 838 -28.39 -20.58 32.35
N VAL A 839 -29.08 -19.98 31.36
CA VAL A 839 -28.62 -18.76 30.70
C VAL A 839 -29.43 -17.55 31.16
N LYS A 840 -28.73 -16.49 31.54
CA LYS A 840 -29.27 -15.14 31.70
C LYS A 840 -28.50 -14.19 30.77
N SER A 841 -29.19 -13.18 30.26
CA SER A 841 -28.55 -12.13 29.45
C SER A 841 -29.44 -10.92 29.35
N THR A 842 -28.84 -9.73 29.31
CA THR A 842 -29.52 -8.47 28.96
C THR A 842 -29.34 -8.11 27.48
N LYS A 843 -28.45 -8.83 26.78
CA LYS A 843 -28.04 -8.61 25.38
C LYS A 843 -28.27 -9.87 24.55
N ALA A 844 -29.40 -10.55 24.74
CA ALA A 844 -29.69 -11.76 23.98
C ALA A 844 -30.09 -11.42 22.54
N ARG A 845 -29.62 -12.20 21.56
CA ARG A 845 -30.00 -12.06 20.14
C ARG A 845 -30.30 -13.42 19.52
N ILE A 846 -31.20 -13.43 18.54
CA ILE A 846 -31.51 -14.63 17.75
C ILE A 846 -30.96 -14.43 16.34
N VAL A 847 -30.26 -15.43 15.81
CA VAL A 847 -29.96 -15.51 14.38
C VAL A 847 -30.63 -16.73 13.79
N VAL A 848 -31.23 -16.56 12.61
CA VAL A 848 -31.73 -17.64 11.76
C VAL A 848 -30.82 -17.69 10.54
N THR A 849 -30.21 -18.84 10.30
CA THR A 849 -29.27 -19.05 9.18
C THR A 849 -29.70 -20.20 8.28
N SER A 850 -29.39 -20.11 6.99
CA SER A 850 -29.55 -21.20 6.04
C SER A 850 -28.78 -22.46 6.46
N LEU A 851 -29.34 -23.64 6.20
CA LEU A 851 -28.66 -24.91 6.50
C LEU A 851 -27.38 -25.03 5.64
N LYS A 852 -26.24 -25.33 6.29
CA LYS A 852 -24.86 -25.31 5.74
C LYS A 852 -24.18 -23.94 5.66
N GLY A 853 -24.82 -22.87 6.14
CA GLY A 853 -24.24 -21.53 6.13
C GLY A 853 -24.26 -20.91 4.73
N GLY A 854 -24.49 -19.60 4.67
CA GLY A 854 -24.60 -18.87 3.42
C GLY A 854 -25.20 -17.50 3.67
N PHE A 855 -26.51 -17.44 3.82
CA PHE A 855 -27.22 -16.22 4.22
C PHE A 855 -27.92 -16.38 5.57
N TYR A 856 -28.14 -15.26 6.27
CA TYR A 856 -28.71 -15.24 7.61
C TYR A 856 -29.52 -13.97 7.88
N ALA A 857 -30.25 -13.97 9.00
CA ALA A 857 -30.94 -12.80 9.52
C ALA A 857 -30.91 -12.79 11.05
N VAL A 858 -30.75 -11.61 11.65
CA VAL A 858 -30.66 -11.41 13.10
C VAL A 858 -31.89 -10.67 13.62
N SER A 859 -32.29 -10.96 14.86
CA SER A 859 -33.33 -10.19 15.56
C SER A 859 -32.97 -8.70 15.59
N LYS A 860 -33.99 -7.83 15.44
CA LYS A 860 -33.82 -6.37 15.33
C LYS A 860 -33.14 -5.75 16.56
N ALA A 861 -33.43 -6.29 17.73
CA ALA A 861 -32.97 -5.72 18.99
C ALA A 861 -32.47 -6.81 19.92
N ASP A 862 -31.67 -6.38 20.89
CA ASP A 862 -31.37 -7.17 22.09
C ASP A 862 -32.65 -7.48 22.84
N PHE A 863 -32.67 -8.58 23.57
CA PHE A 863 -33.74 -8.91 24.51
C PHE A 863 -33.19 -9.52 25.81
N LYS A 864 -34.04 -9.59 26.85
CA LYS A 864 -33.63 -10.06 28.17
C LYS A 864 -34.03 -11.52 28.40
N ILE A 865 -33.14 -12.32 28.99
CA ILE A 865 -33.42 -13.65 29.52
C ILE A 865 -33.18 -13.62 31.03
N ARG A 866 -34.22 -13.94 31.82
CA ARG A 866 -34.21 -13.88 33.29
C ARG A 866 -34.39 -15.24 33.95
#